data_AF-A0A1A8KST1-F1
#
_entry.id   AF-A0A1A8KST1-F1
#
_cell.length_a   1.000
_cell.length_b   1.000
_cell.length_c   1.000
_cell.angle_alpha   90.00
_cell.angle_beta   90.00
_cell.angle_gamma   90.00
#
_symmetry.space_group_name_H-M   'P 1'
#
loop_
_entity.id
_entity.type
_entity.pdbx_description
1 polymer ?
#
loop_
_entity_poly.entity_id
_entity_poly.type
_entity_poly.pdbx_seq_one_letter_code
_entity_poly.pdbx_strand_id
1 'polypeptide(L)'
;GVAYNGPAFSYPAADLPEDLQHKEHLTPFPAELLESTLSQFRVTVLTHLENGFQDLLNMSVAVVTGTMNKNRSELEPLLQLLKPENILTNVYEPRLAELILHQRRVDVHCQEIFDLMTSCRTELKQLETSITMKTQDLSSSLSSMEDDVQTARSSSCLVVVSTTMQDLLDHHVEDVQRCWSGFRQMVRTRLQEARTRTSDLLSSFRTFSEGGDFSPQEVGKHQIRLEKEIRKMRSIRKSILTELEFLESTSQQQVKKASAALEKKLADKKSELEVINKIQELISRTQTQIKDEAGSSNLQQSEISSRLEELGRMMRSTQVSPDQVCSFLSSTHEEITKRRRYLELDHSELSAAPEPRKQVEGSPQSGPQLLSRTAVDPPEDPVLGTSSRVQDPGGGRSAGQSSVQQWQRSVDSVISQRGRGSRTKTDDITAEKGFRFFGFEQETEPNVCSFSSSVNSVLWKTQNEIRNLMEDTCCSLDSTQQRLLGYQDQASVFLRASKTELLKQMAAFQELLSPLPAVLISNHEQRHRSQLAEDVGVARRRLEELLAASEEEKRSNFHKLRVSLTADELQALNAREELRQQQLHSATWSMHQELQKCVRSRTEEFVTSLASLSENLLLLLDDLLTPAVTHQHTEHKAVTMETGAEKGRGS
;
A
#
# COMPACT_ATOMS: atom_id res chain seq x y z
N GLY A 1 96.67 -84.14 45.06
CA GLY A 1 96.45 -85.58 45.23
C GLY A 1 96.08 -85.84 46.66
N VAL A 2 94.83 -86.27 46.91
CA VAL A 2 94.36 -86.65 48.24
C VAL A 2 94.52 -88.17 48.32
N ALA A 3 95.36 -88.64 49.24
CA ALA A 3 95.63 -90.07 49.43
C ALA A 3 94.38 -90.78 49.96
N TYR A 4 93.92 -91.81 49.24
CA TYR A 4 92.79 -92.64 49.63
C TYR A 4 93.21 -93.62 50.73
N ASN A 5 92.68 -93.42 51.95
CA ASN A 5 92.89 -94.27 53.13
C ASN A 5 91.70 -95.22 53.32
N GLY A 6 91.52 -96.17 52.40
CA GLY A 6 90.53 -97.24 52.55
C GLY A 6 91.04 -98.37 53.46
N PRO A 7 90.17 -99.05 54.23
CA PRO A 7 90.57 -100.07 55.22
C PRO A 7 91.18 -101.31 54.55
N ALA A 8 92.29 -101.79 55.12
CA ALA A 8 93.00 -102.99 54.70
C ALA A 8 92.15 -104.25 54.97
N PHE A 9 92.02 -105.13 53.97
CA PHE A 9 91.33 -106.41 54.09
C PHE A 9 92.02 -107.32 55.11
N SER A 10 91.32 -107.66 56.19
CA SER A 10 91.68 -108.71 57.15
C SER A 10 91.13 -110.06 56.68
N TYR A 11 91.96 -111.10 56.68
CA TYR A 11 91.58 -112.48 56.35
C TYR A 11 91.17 -113.21 57.64
N PRO A 12 89.92 -113.67 57.81
CA PRO A 12 89.54 -114.54 58.91
C PRO A 12 89.91 -115.99 58.54
N ALA A 13 90.80 -116.60 59.32
CA ALA A 13 91.05 -118.04 59.27
C ALA A 13 90.21 -118.72 60.36
N ALA A 14 89.25 -119.57 59.96
CA ALA A 14 88.73 -120.66 60.78
C ALA A 14 87.96 -121.67 59.91
N ASP A 15 88.11 -122.94 60.28
CA ASP A 15 87.29 -124.11 59.96
C ASP A 15 87.56 -124.82 58.62
N LEU A 16 88.62 -125.65 58.64
CA LEU A 16 88.77 -126.81 57.76
C LEU A 16 87.75 -127.90 58.15
N PRO A 17 86.88 -128.38 57.23
CA PRO A 17 86.08 -129.56 57.44
C PRO A 17 86.91 -130.85 57.38
N GLU A 18 86.72 -131.70 58.40
CA GLU A 18 87.19 -133.08 58.48
C GLU A 18 86.51 -133.96 57.41
N ASP A 19 87.06 -134.00 56.18
CA ASP A 19 86.84 -135.13 55.26
C ASP A 19 87.75 -135.04 54.02
N LEU A 20 89.05 -135.27 54.22
CA LEU A 20 89.95 -135.71 53.14
C LEU A 20 90.89 -136.78 53.69
N GLN A 21 90.29 -137.92 54.05
CA GLN A 21 91.00 -139.20 54.14
C GLN A 21 91.34 -139.70 52.72
N HIS A 22 92.22 -138.98 52.03
CA HIS A 22 93.04 -139.53 50.96
C HIS A 22 94.49 -139.17 51.23
N LYS A 23 95.08 -139.99 52.12
CA LYS A 23 96.50 -140.30 52.17
C LYS A 23 97.05 -140.51 50.74
N GLU A 24 98.26 -139.98 50.52
CA GLU A 24 99.25 -140.45 49.54
C GLU A 24 99.31 -139.86 48.11
N HIS A 25 98.63 -138.75 47.77
CA HIS A 25 98.70 -138.21 46.38
C HIS A 25 98.97 -136.71 46.19
N LEU A 26 99.59 -136.01 47.16
CA LEU A 26 100.10 -134.64 46.96
C LEU A 26 101.60 -134.49 47.24
N THR A 27 102.35 -135.56 47.02
CA THR A 27 103.82 -135.60 46.93
C THR A 27 104.29 -135.90 45.49
N PRO A 28 103.76 -135.19 44.48
CA PRO A 28 104.64 -134.76 43.40
C PRO A 28 104.40 -133.33 42.89
N PHE A 29 103.64 -132.48 43.60
CA PHE A 29 103.54 -131.06 43.23
C PHE A 29 104.49 -130.23 44.10
N PRO A 30 105.50 -129.58 43.51
CA PRO A 30 106.40 -128.73 44.28
C PRO A 30 105.59 -127.63 44.95
N ALA A 31 105.80 -127.40 46.25
CA ALA A 31 105.18 -126.28 46.97
C ALA A 31 105.44 -124.94 46.24
N GLU A 32 106.59 -124.84 45.56
CA GLU A 32 106.95 -123.71 44.70
C GLU A 32 105.95 -123.49 43.55
N LEU A 33 105.38 -124.55 42.96
CA LEU A 33 104.43 -124.43 41.84
C LEU A 33 103.07 -123.92 42.32
N LEU A 34 102.58 -124.39 43.47
CA LEU A 34 101.31 -123.94 44.04
C LEU A 34 101.40 -122.48 44.52
N GLU A 35 102.50 -122.13 45.19
CA GLU A 35 102.79 -120.76 45.65
C GLU A 35 102.99 -119.79 44.48
N SER A 36 103.68 -120.25 43.42
CA SER A 36 103.83 -119.51 42.16
C SER A 36 102.48 -119.29 41.49
N THR A 37 101.63 -120.32 41.39
CA THR A 37 100.32 -120.22 40.72
C THR A 37 99.36 -119.30 41.51
N LEU A 38 99.33 -119.39 42.84
CA LEU A 38 98.55 -118.50 43.70
C LEU A 38 99.04 -117.05 43.63
N SER A 39 100.37 -116.84 43.61
CA SER A 39 100.95 -115.50 43.45
C SER A 39 100.63 -114.93 42.07
N GLN A 40 100.70 -115.75 41.01
CA GLN A 40 100.37 -115.33 39.66
C GLN A 40 98.88 -115.01 39.50
N PHE A 41 97.99 -115.81 40.11
CA PHE A 41 96.55 -115.51 40.14
C PHE A 41 96.26 -114.23 40.91
N ARG A 42 96.86 -114.03 42.11
CA ARG A 42 96.71 -112.80 42.89
C ARG A 42 97.20 -111.57 42.14
N VAL A 43 98.39 -111.64 41.52
CA VAL A 43 98.92 -110.56 40.69
C VAL A 43 97.98 -110.30 39.53
N THR A 44 97.53 -111.33 38.80
CA THR A 44 96.64 -111.16 37.65
C THR A 44 95.30 -110.53 38.03
N VAL A 45 94.68 -110.99 39.13
CA VAL A 45 93.39 -110.44 39.62
C VAL A 45 93.58 -109.01 40.14
N LEU A 46 94.63 -108.74 40.92
CA LEU A 46 94.92 -107.39 41.41
C LEU A 46 95.22 -106.44 40.25
N THR A 47 96.01 -106.86 39.26
CA THR A 47 96.28 -106.08 38.04
C THR A 47 95.01 -105.85 37.23
N HIS A 48 94.11 -106.84 37.12
CA HIS A 48 92.85 -106.65 36.42
C HIS A 48 91.89 -105.72 37.16
N LEU A 49 91.83 -105.81 38.50
CA LEU A 49 91.08 -104.87 39.33
C LEU A 49 91.67 -103.46 39.24
N GLU A 50 92.99 -103.31 39.31
CA GLU A 50 93.68 -102.04 39.20
C GLU A 50 93.45 -101.39 37.83
N ASN A 51 93.55 -102.18 36.75
CA ASN A 51 93.19 -101.73 35.40
C ASN A 51 91.70 -101.37 35.28
N GLY A 52 90.79 -102.18 35.84
CA GLY A 52 89.35 -101.92 35.82
C GLY A 52 88.95 -100.67 36.60
N PHE A 53 89.58 -100.42 37.75
CA PHE A 53 89.43 -99.18 38.50
C PHE A 53 89.99 -97.99 37.71
N GLN A 54 91.15 -98.14 37.09
CA GLN A 54 91.74 -97.09 36.27
C GLN A 54 90.88 -96.76 35.05
N ASP A 55 90.29 -97.76 34.39
CA ASP A 55 89.38 -97.58 33.25
C ASP A 55 88.05 -96.93 33.66
N LEU A 56 87.45 -97.36 34.78
CA LEU A 56 86.25 -96.71 35.34
C LEU A 56 86.54 -95.25 35.72
N LEU A 57 87.70 -94.99 36.31
CA LEU A 57 88.12 -93.64 36.71
C LEU A 57 88.39 -92.77 35.48
N ASN A 58 89.07 -93.29 34.46
CA ASN A 58 89.30 -92.62 33.18
C ASN A 58 87.97 -92.32 32.45
N MET A 59 87.03 -93.26 32.42
CA MET A 59 85.71 -93.08 31.81
C MET A 59 84.87 -92.04 32.57
N SER A 60 84.88 -92.07 33.91
CA SER A 60 84.22 -91.06 34.73
C SER A 60 84.81 -89.66 34.51
N VAL A 61 86.14 -89.54 34.49
CA VAL A 61 86.83 -88.29 34.16
C VAL A 61 86.49 -87.82 32.75
N ALA A 62 86.42 -88.70 31.75
CA ALA A 62 86.03 -88.35 30.38
C ALA A 62 84.58 -87.85 30.28
N VAL A 63 83.63 -88.48 30.99
CA VAL A 63 82.23 -88.04 31.04
C VAL A 63 82.08 -86.70 31.77
N VAL A 64 82.73 -86.52 32.93
CA VAL A 64 82.71 -85.27 33.69
C VAL A 64 83.38 -84.14 32.90
N THR A 65 84.53 -84.38 32.28
CA THR A 65 85.20 -83.37 31.45
C THR A 65 84.43 -83.06 30.18
N GLY A 66 83.83 -84.05 29.53
CA GLY A 66 82.95 -83.86 28.37
C GLY A 66 81.71 -83.03 28.70
N THR A 67 81.02 -83.36 29.80
CA THR A 67 79.87 -82.58 30.28
C THR A 67 80.27 -81.18 30.75
N MET A 68 81.40 -81.03 31.45
CA MET A 68 81.92 -79.72 31.87
C MET A 68 82.28 -78.84 30.66
N ASN A 69 82.92 -79.40 29.63
CA ASN A 69 83.25 -78.67 28.40
C ASN A 69 82.00 -78.30 27.58
N LYS A 70 80.99 -79.18 27.50
CA LYS A 70 79.69 -78.87 26.89
C LYS A 70 78.99 -77.71 27.61
N ASN A 71 78.88 -77.79 28.93
CA ASN A 71 78.29 -76.73 29.74
C ASN A 71 79.07 -75.41 29.60
N ARG A 72 80.40 -75.46 29.55
CA ARG A 72 81.24 -74.28 29.32
C ARG A 72 81.01 -73.68 27.92
N SER A 73 80.91 -74.52 26.89
CA SER A 73 80.62 -74.06 25.52
C SER A 73 79.23 -73.46 25.36
N GLU A 74 78.25 -73.89 26.15
CA GLU A 74 76.90 -73.30 26.19
C GLU A 74 76.87 -72.00 27.01
N LEU A 75 77.65 -71.91 28.10
CA LEU A 75 77.66 -70.78 29.02
C LEU A 75 78.52 -69.59 28.53
N GLU A 76 79.65 -69.84 27.88
CA GLU A 76 80.56 -68.81 27.39
C GLU A 76 79.90 -67.75 26.48
N PRO A 77 79.07 -68.11 25.46
CA PRO A 77 78.38 -67.11 24.64
C PRO A 77 77.32 -66.33 25.44
N LEU A 78 76.67 -66.95 26.44
CA LEU A 78 75.72 -66.28 27.32
C LEU A 78 76.43 -65.26 28.24
N LEU A 79 77.58 -65.63 28.79
CA LEU A 79 78.42 -64.72 29.58
C LEU A 79 78.96 -63.57 28.73
N GLN A 80 79.28 -63.84 27.46
CA GLN A 80 79.67 -62.79 26.52
C GLN A 80 78.50 -61.83 26.25
N LEU A 81 77.27 -62.33 26.08
CA LEU A 81 76.07 -61.50 25.93
C LEU A 81 75.79 -60.62 27.15
N LEU A 82 76.14 -61.11 28.35
CA LEU A 82 75.97 -60.42 29.64
C LEU A 82 77.10 -59.45 29.98
N LYS A 83 78.13 -59.31 29.12
CA LYS A 83 79.19 -58.31 29.34
C LYS A 83 78.58 -56.90 29.37
N PRO A 84 79.01 -56.03 30.31
CA PRO A 84 78.49 -54.67 30.41
C PRO A 84 78.55 -53.87 29.10
N GLU A 85 79.62 -54.04 28.33
CA GLU A 85 79.81 -53.41 27.01
C GLU A 85 78.76 -53.87 26.00
N ASN A 86 78.45 -55.18 25.97
CA ASN A 86 77.44 -55.73 25.06
C ASN A 86 76.01 -55.34 25.47
N ILE A 87 75.73 -55.28 26.77
CA ILE A 87 74.44 -54.78 27.28
C ILE A 87 74.29 -53.29 26.95
N LEU A 88 75.34 -52.50 27.10
CA LEU A 88 75.32 -51.07 26.80
C LEU A 88 75.02 -50.84 25.30
N THR A 89 75.80 -51.44 24.42
CA THR A 89 75.72 -51.17 22.97
C THR A 89 74.55 -51.87 22.28
N ASN A 90 74.18 -53.10 22.68
CA ASN A 90 73.16 -53.88 21.98
C ASN A 90 71.78 -53.85 22.66
N VAL A 91 71.68 -53.39 23.90
CA VAL A 91 70.39 -53.31 24.64
C VAL A 91 70.08 -51.87 25.04
N TYR A 92 70.97 -51.20 25.78
CA TYR A 92 70.68 -49.88 26.33
C TYR A 92 70.62 -48.77 25.27
N GLU A 93 71.63 -48.66 24.41
CA GLU A 93 71.69 -47.62 23.37
C GLU A 93 70.53 -47.71 22.36
N PRO A 94 70.20 -48.89 21.79
CA PRO A 94 69.01 -49.06 20.96
C PRO A 94 67.73 -48.73 21.71
N ARG A 95 67.61 -49.17 22.97
CA ARG A 95 66.42 -48.89 23.79
C ARG A 95 66.26 -47.39 24.06
N LEU A 96 67.35 -46.69 24.32
CA LEU A 96 67.34 -45.24 24.51
C LEU A 96 66.91 -44.51 23.23
N ALA A 97 67.39 -44.96 22.07
CA ALA A 97 66.98 -44.40 20.78
C ALA A 97 65.48 -44.63 20.49
N GLU A 98 64.96 -45.83 20.77
CA GLU A 98 63.53 -46.16 20.67
C GLU A 98 62.68 -45.24 21.57
N LEU A 99 63.07 -45.09 22.85
CA LEU A 99 62.38 -44.21 23.80
C LEU A 99 62.29 -42.76 23.32
N ILE A 100 63.40 -42.25 22.75
CA ILE A 100 63.44 -40.91 22.17
C ILE A 100 62.50 -40.82 20.96
N LEU A 101 62.46 -41.84 20.10
CA LEU A 101 61.59 -41.88 18.94
C LEU A 101 60.11 -41.92 19.33
N HIS A 102 59.74 -42.77 20.29
CA HIS A 102 58.38 -42.87 20.84
C HIS A 102 57.92 -41.53 21.41
N GLN A 103 58.78 -40.91 22.22
CA GLN A 103 58.53 -39.60 22.81
C GLN A 103 58.35 -38.53 21.73
N ARG A 104 59.24 -38.46 20.74
CA ARG A 104 59.14 -37.53 19.61
C ARG A 104 57.85 -37.72 18.81
N ARG A 105 57.45 -38.96 18.52
CA ARG A 105 56.22 -39.26 17.78
C ARG A 105 54.99 -38.70 18.50
N VAL A 106 54.91 -38.86 19.81
CA VAL A 106 53.83 -38.29 20.63
C VAL A 106 53.93 -36.78 20.74
N ASP A 107 55.13 -36.22 20.86
CA ASP A 107 55.35 -34.77 20.92
C ASP A 107 54.89 -34.08 19.63
N VAL A 108 55.28 -34.59 18.47
CA VAL A 108 54.86 -34.07 17.16
C VAL A 108 53.34 -34.12 17.02
N HIS A 109 52.71 -35.26 17.33
CA HIS A 109 51.25 -35.39 17.26
C HIS A 109 50.53 -34.43 18.21
N CYS A 110 51.05 -34.22 19.43
CA CYS A 110 50.49 -33.25 20.37
C CYS A 110 50.63 -31.81 19.83
N GLN A 111 51.74 -31.50 19.18
CA GLN A 111 51.97 -30.19 18.56
C GLN A 111 51.00 -29.96 17.39
N GLU A 112 50.79 -30.95 16.53
CA GLU A 112 49.82 -30.86 15.43
C GLU A 112 48.39 -30.59 15.92
N ILE A 113 47.97 -31.26 17.02
CA ILE A 113 46.67 -30.98 17.65
C ILE A 113 46.61 -29.54 18.17
N PHE A 114 47.68 -29.08 18.83
CA PHE A 114 47.76 -27.71 19.35
C PHE A 114 47.67 -26.68 18.22
N ASP A 115 48.41 -26.86 17.14
CA ASP A 115 48.42 -25.97 15.98
C ASP A 115 47.04 -25.95 15.30
N LEU A 116 46.38 -27.10 15.17
CA LEU A 116 45.02 -27.20 14.63
C LEU A 116 44.01 -26.45 15.50
N MET A 117 44.07 -26.58 16.82
CA MET A 117 43.18 -25.83 17.73
C MET A 117 43.43 -24.33 17.66
N THR A 118 44.68 -23.92 17.52
CA THR A 118 45.08 -22.52 17.37
C THR A 118 44.59 -21.96 16.02
N SER A 119 44.74 -22.72 14.94
CA SER A 119 44.21 -22.39 13.62
C SER A 119 42.69 -22.16 13.66
N CYS A 120 41.93 -23.07 14.28
CA CYS A 120 40.48 -22.90 14.46
C CYS A 120 40.12 -21.61 15.22
N ARG A 121 40.91 -21.21 16.23
CA ARG A 121 40.71 -19.95 16.97
C ARG A 121 41.01 -18.73 16.09
N THR A 122 42.08 -18.78 15.30
CA THR A 122 42.43 -17.67 14.40
C THR A 122 41.38 -17.49 13.30
N GLU A 123 40.88 -18.58 12.72
CA GLU A 123 39.82 -18.53 11.70
C GLU A 123 38.49 -18.03 12.29
N LEU A 124 38.19 -18.29 13.57
CA LEU A 124 37.03 -17.69 14.25
C LEU A 124 37.14 -16.17 14.29
N LYS A 125 38.33 -15.63 14.59
CA LYS A 125 38.56 -14.18 14.60
C LYS A 125 38.49 -13.56 13.21
N GLN A 126 38.92 -14.28 12.18
CA GLN A 126 38.74 -13.84 10.78
C GLN A 126 37.27 -13.86 10.34
N LEU A 127 36.51 -14.84 10.82
CA LEU A 127 35.06 -14.92 10.57
C LEU A 127 34.32 -13.76 11.25
N GLU A 128 34.67 -13.46 12.51
CA GLU A 128 34.14 -12.32 13.26
C GLU A 128 34.35 -11.00 12.52
N THR A 129 35.57 -10.74 12.02
CA THR A 129 35.86 -9.52 11.26
C THR A 129 35.11 -9.49 9.93
N SER A 130 35.04 -10.61 9.20
CA SER A 130 34.30 -10.71 7.94
C SER A 130 32.81 -10.41 8.12
N ILE A 131 32.16 -10.98 9.13
CA ILE A 131 30.74 -10.76 9.42
C ILE A 131 30.50 -9.32 9.89
N THR A 132 31.40 -8.77 10.71
CA THR A 132 31.32 -7.37 11.13
C THR A 132 31.37 -6.42 9.93
N MET A 133 32.23 -6.68 8.93
CA MET A 133 32.27 -5.90 7.69
C MET A 133 30.98 -6.03 6.88
N LYS A 134 30.47 -7.25 6.66
CA LYS A 134 29.17 -7.46 5.98
C LYS A 134 28.01 -6.72 6.66
N THR A 135 27.96 -6.72 7.99
CA THR A 135 26.94 -6.00 8.77
C THR A 135 27.10 -4.48 8.66
N GLN A 136 28.33 -3.97 8.58
CA GLN A 136 28.59 -2.55 8.34
C GLN A 136 28.19 -2.11 6.93
N ASP A 137 28.44 -2.95 5.92
CA ASP A 137 28.03 -2.69 4.53
C ASP A 137 26.50 -2.64 4.40
N LEU A 138 25.80 -3.57 5.05
CA LEU A 138 24.34 -3.54 5.16
C LEU A 138 23.87 -2.26 5.84
N SER A 139 24.45 -1.90 6.99
CA SER A 139 24.06 -0.66 7.69
C SER A 139 24.26 0.58 6.82
N SER A 140 25.33 0.64 6.04
CA SER A 140 25.62 1.76 5.14
C SER A 140 24.61 1.82 4.00
N SER A 141 24.23 0.66 3.46
CA SER A 141 23.19 0.53 2.43
C SER A 141 21.82 0.97 2.97
N LEU A 142 21.43 0.51 4.16
CA LEU A 142 20.18 0.94 4.82
C LEU A 142 20.18 2.45 5.10
N SER A 143 21.32 3.03 5.52
CA SER A 143 21.44 4.48 5.70
C SER A 143 21.31 5.25 4.38
N SER A 144 21.82 4.73 3.26
CA SER A 144 21.66 5.39 1.96
C SER A 144 20.20 5.41 1.48
N MET A 145 19.44 4.37 1.77
CA MET A 145 18.00 4.29 1.45
C MET A 145 17.14 5.25 2.28
N GLU A 146 17.69 5.82 3.36
CA GLU A 146 16.98 6.81 4.16
C GLU A 146 16.63 8.07 3.35
N ASP A 147 17.55 8.51 2.49
CA ASP A 147 17.32 9.66 1.61
C ASP A 147 16.21 9.37 0.60
N ASP A 148 16.12 8.12 0.11
CA ASP A 148 15.05 7.67 -0.78
C ASP A 148 13.69 7.67 -0.05
N VAL A 149 13.64 7.24 1.22
CA VAL A 149 12.43 7.35 2.06
C VAL A 149 12.04 8.81 2.24
N GLN A 150 12.98 9.68 2.58
CA GLN A 150 12.70 11.09 2.86
C GLN A 150 12.18 11.84 1.63
N THR A 151 12.70 11.51 0.44
CA THR A 151 12.34 12.15 -0.83
C THR A 151 11.16 11.50 -1.54
N ALA A 152 10.67 10.35 -1.07
CA ALA A 152 9.54 9.65 -1.65
C ALA A 152 8.27 10.51 -1.65
N ARG A 153 7.66 10.65 -2.83
CA ARG A 153 6.43 11.42 -3.06
C ARG A 153 5.19 10.56 -3.25
N SER A 154 5.32 9.24 -3.33
CA SER A 154 4.22 8.32 -3.59
C SER A 154 4.36 7.05 -2.78
N SER A 155 3.21 6.42 -2.48
CA SER A 155 3.17 5.13 -1.78
C SER A 155 3.88 4.04 -2.58
N SER A 156 3.80 4.06 -3.91
CA SER A 156 4.52 3.12 -4.78
C SER A 156 6.04 3.19 -4.62
N CYS A 157 6.60 4.39 -4.44
CA CYS A 157 8.04 4.56 -4.21
C CYS A 157 8.44 3.93 -2.86
N LEU A 158 7.66 4.16 -1.80
CA LEU A 158 7.89 3.54 -0.50
C LEU A 158 7.76 2.00 -0.53
N VAL A 159 6.86 1.46 -1.36
CA VAL A 159 6.76 0.00 -1.55
C VAL A 159 8.05 -0.55 -2.16
N VAL A 160 8.60 0.11 -3.19
CA VAL A 160 9.88 -0.29 -3.80
C VAL A 160 11.00 -0.27 -2.77
N VAL A 161 11.13 0.81 -1.99
CA VAL A 161 12.14 0.93 -0.92
C VAL A 161 11.95 -0.14 0.16
N SER A 162 10.71 -0.46 0.53
CA SER A 162 10.41 -1.53 1.48
C SER A 162 10.80 -2.90 0.95
N THR A 163 10.55 -3.18 -0.33
CA THR A 163 10.92 -4.47 -0.95
C THR A 163 12.42 -4.62 -1.07
N THR A 164 13.14 -3.57 -1.51
CA THR A 164 14.60 -3.61 -1.61
C THR A 164 15.26 -3.74 -0.23
N MET A 165 14.70 -3.10 0.80
CA MET A 165 15.15 -3.26 2.18
C MET A 165 14.99 -4.70 2.64
N GLN A 166 13.83 -5.31 2.38
CA GLN A 166 13.56 -6.70 2.74
C GLN A 166 14.51 -7.66 2.02
N ASP A 167 14.71 -7.47 0.71
CA ASP A 167 15.64 -8.28 -0.08
C ASP A 167 17.07 -8.20 0.47
N LEU A 168 17.55 -7.00 0.84
CA LEU A 168 18.88 -6.81 1.43
C LEU A 168 19.03 -7.51 2.79
N LEU A 169 17.99 -7.46 3.63
CA LEU A 169 17.97 -8.14 4.93
C LEU A 169 18.01 -9.66 4.75
N ASP A 170 17.18 -10.19 3.86
CA ASP A 170 17.11 -11.63 3.60
C ASP A 170 18.43 -12.16 3.03
N HIS A 171 19.02 -11.46 2.06
CA HIS A 171 20.34 -11.80 1.53
C HIS A 171 21.42 -11.78 2.62
N HIS A 172 21.43 -10.78 3.50
CA HIS A 172 22.42 -10.71 4.58
C HIS A 172 22.25 -11.86 5.59
N VAL A 173 21.01 -12.18 5.97
CA VAL A 173 20.70 -13.29 6.88
C VAL A 173 21.17 -14.60 6.28
N GLU A 174 20.84 -14.88 5.02
CA GLU A 174 21.28 -16.09 4.32
C GLU A 174 22.82 -16.20 4.24
N ASP A 175 23.48 -15.10 3.88
CA ASP A 175 24.93 -15.03 3.77
C ASP A 175 25.65 -15.29 5.09
N VAL A 176 25.20 -14.61 6.16
CA VAL A 176 25.79 -14.73 7.49
C VAL A 176 25.50 -16.11 8.08
N GLN A 177 24.29 -16.63 7.91
CA GLN A 177 23.94 -17.99 8.34
C GLN A 177 24.76 -19.05 7.62
N ARG A 178 25.03 -18.88 6.32
CA ARG A 178 25.93 -19.75 5.54
C ARG A 178 27.35 -19.72 6.10
N CYS A 179 27.87 -18.54 6.41
CA CYS A 179 29.19 -18.35 7.02
C CYS A 179 29.30 -19.07 8.38
N TRP A 180 28.33 -18.86 9.28
CA TRP A 180 28.30 -19.53 10.59
C TRP A 180 28.20 -21.05 10.48
N SER A 181 27.29 -21.54 9.63
CA SER A 181 27.06 -22.98 9.44
C SER A 181 28.30 -23.66 8.84
N GLY A 182 28.93 -23.02 7.85
CA GLY A 182 30.17 -23.49 7.24
C GLY A 182 31.31 -23.62 8.25
N PHE A 183 31.49 -22.61 9.11
CA PHE A 183 32.51 -22.66 10.16
C PHE A 183 32.23 -23.72 11.22
N ARG A 184 30.98 -23.85 11.70
CA ARG A 184 30.57 -24.90 12.65
C ARG A 184 30.90 -26.29 12.08
N GLN A 185 30.66 -26.50 10.78
CA GLN A 185 30.97 -27.76 10.11
C GLN A 185 32.48 -27.99 9.96
N MET A 186 33.25 -26.95 9.62
CA MET A 186 34.71 -27.02 9.53
C MET A 186 35.33 -27.45 10.87
N VAL A 187 34.98 -26.78 11.97
CA VAL A 187 35.50 -27.11 13.31
C VAL A 187 35.10 -28.52 13.73
N ARG A 188 33.86 -28.93 13.45
CA ARG A 188 33.38 -30.30 13.75
C ARG A 188 34.23 -31.33 13.01
N THR A 189 34.49 -31.13 11.72
CA THR A 189 35.21 -32.07 10.86
C THR A 189 36.67 -32.18 11.26
N ARG A 190 37.39 -31.05 11.33
CA ARG A 190 38.82 -31.03 11.69
C ARG A 190 39.10 -31.63 13.08
N LEU A 191 38.28 -31.31 14.08
CA LEU A 191 38.46 -31.86 15.43
C LEU A 191 38.05 -33.34 15.52
N GLN A 192 37.09 -33.79 14.70
CA GLN A 192 36.74 -35.20 14.62
C GLN A 192 37.88 -36.01 14.00
N GLU A 193 38.49 -35.52 12.91
CA GLU A 193 39.67 -36.15 12.30
C GLU A 193 40.87 -36.18 13.24
N ALA A 194 41.15 -35.10 13.97
CA ALA A 194 42.23 -35.10 14.96
C ALA A 194 41.98 -36.14 16.06
N ARG A 195 40.71 -36.36 16.44
CA ARG A 195 40.34 -37.39 17.41
C ARG A 195 40.52 -38.80 16.86
N THR A 196 40.15 -39.06 15.61
CA THR A 196 40.37 -40.38 14.97
C THR A 196 41.87 -40.66 14.86
N ARG A 197 42.68 -39.72 14.35
CA ARG A 197 44.15 -39.84 14.29
C ARG A 197 44.76 -40.14 15.65
N THR A 198 44.25 -39.53 16.71
CA THR A 198 44.71 -39.80 18.09
C THR A 198 44.34 -41.22 18.56
N SER A 199 43.15 -41.70 18.20
CA SER A 199 42.74 -43.08 18.47
C SER A 199 43.60 -44.09 17.71
N ASP A 200 43.91 -43.79 16.44
CA ASP A 200 44.76 -44.62 15.59
C ASP A 200 46.19 -44.68 16.18
N LEU A 201 46.73 -43.54 16.62
CA LEU A 201 48.01 -43.47 17.31
C LEU A 201 48.03 -44.32 18.59
N LEU A 202 47.00 -44.22 19.43
CA LEU A 202 46.85 -45.04 20.64
C LEU A 202 46.82 -46.53 20.32
N SER A 203 46.08 -46.93 19.28
CA SER A 203 46.00 -48.34 18.85
C SER A 203 47.30 -48.87 18.24
N SER A 204 48.21 -47.98 17.83
CA SER A 204 49.49 -48.36 17.25
C SER A 204 50.56 -48.72 18.29
N PHE A 205 50.35 -48.40 19.56
CA PHE A 205 51.28 -48.74 20.64
C PHE A 205 51.14 -50.23 21.00
N ARG A 206 52.08 -51.06 20.57
CA ARG A 206 52.11 -52.50 20.89
C ARG A 206 53.13 -52.79 21.97
N THR A 207 52.72 -53.53 22.99
CA THR A 207 53.59 -53.92 24.09
C THR A 207 54.52 -55.07 23.69
N PHE A 208 55.60 -55.28 24.44
CA PHE A 208 56.51 -56.42 24.21
C PHE A 208 55.80 -57.79 24.20
N SER A 209 54.78 -57.99 25.04
CA SER A 209 53.95 -59.21 25.06
C SER A 209 53.15 -59.43 23.77
N GLU A 210 52.92 -58.36 23.01
CA GLU A 210 52.21 -58.36 21.72
C GLU A 210 53.17 -58.37 20.52
N GLY A 211 54.48 -58.51 20.77
CA GLY A 211 55.52 -58.44 19.76
C GLY A 211 55.87 -57.02 19.30
N GLY A 212 55.52 -55.99 20.08
CA GLY A 212 55.90 -54.61 19.84
C GLY A 212 57.14 -54.15 20.61
N ASP A 213 57.43 -52.86 20.51
CA ASP A 213 58.60 -52.17 21.06
C ASP A 213 58.26 -51.28 22.28
N PHE A 214 57.01 -51.22 22.74
CA PHE A 214 56.64 -50.40 23.89
C PHE A 214 56.68 -51.16 25.21
N SER A 215 57.15 -50.49 26.27
CA SER A 215 56.93 -50.97 27.64
C SER A 215 55.54 -50.56 28.16
N PRO A 216 54.91 -51.35 29.05
CA PRO A 216 53.62 -50.96 29.65
C PRO A 216 53.65 -49.59 30.35
N GLN A 217 54.80 -49.22 30.92
CA GLN A 217 54.99 -47.94 31.60
C GLN A 217 55.03 -46.76 30.61
N GLU A 218 55.66 -46.93 29.45
CA GLU A 218 55.65 -45.95 28.36
C GLU A 218 54.26 -45.74 27.79
N VAL A 219 53.56 -46.84 27.46
CA VAL A 219 52.19 -46.77 26.93
C VAL A 219 51.29 -46.01 27.89
N GLY A 220 51.35 -46.32 29.19
CA GLY A 220 50.58 -45.60 30.22
C GLY A 220 50.88 -44.09 30.25
N LYS A 221 52.17 -43.69 30.18
CA LYS A 221 52.56 -42.27 30.15
C LYS A 221 52.02 -41.56 28.89
N HIS A 222 52.15 -42.19 27.72
CA HIS A 222 51.69 -41.61 26.45
C HIS A 222 50.17 -41.56 26.37
N GLN A 223 49.46 -42.59 26.85
CA GLN A 223 48.01 -42.63 26.91
C GLN A 223 47.44 -41.49 27.76
N ILE A 224 47.95 -41.30 28.99
CA ILE A 224 47.53 -40.21 29.88
C ILE A 224 47.69 -38.84 29.18
N ARG A 225 48.81 -38.67 28.45
CA ARG A 225 49.09 -37.43 27.71
C ARG A 225 48.12 -37.22 26.55
N LEU A 226 47.89 -38.22 25.70
CA LEU A 226 46.98 -38.11 24.56
C LEU A 226 45.52 -37.93 25.01
N GLU A 227 45.10 -38.61 26.08
CA GLU A 227 43.79 -38.39 26.70
C GLU A 227 43.62 -36.96 27.25
N LYS A 228 44.70 -36.34 27.73
CA LYS A 228 44.69 -34.93 28.13
C LYS A 228 44.46 -34.01 26.93
N GLU A 229 45.09 -34.29 25.78
CA GLU A 229 44.87 -33.52 24.55
C GLU A 229 43.44 -33.69 24.01
N ILE A 230 42.88 -34.91 24.01
CA ILE A 230 41.46 -35.14 23.64
C ILE A 230 40.51 -34.33 24.55
N ARG A 231 40.79 -34.27 25.85
CA ARG A 231 40.02 -33.45 26.79
C ARG A 231 40.12 -31.95 26.47
N LYS A 232 41.33 -31.46 26.16
CA LYS A 232 41.54 -30.06 25.74
C LYS A 232 40.80 -29.74 24.45
N MET A 233 40.89 -30.59 23.42
CA MET A 233 40.13 -30.43 22.17
C MET A 233 38.63 -30.31 22.42
N ARG A 234 38.07 -31.15 23.30
CA ARG A 234 36.65 -31.09 23.67
C ARG A 234 36.30 -29.77 24.35
N SER A 235 37.16 -29.29 25.24
CA SER A 235 36.98 -28.00 25.93
C SER A 235 37.03 -26.82 24.94
N ILE A 236 38.03 -26.79 24.07
CA ILE A 236 38.20 -25.74 23.06
C ILE A 236 37.06 -25.75 22.06
N ARG A 237 36.60 -26.91 21.59
CA ARG A 237 35.40 -27.02 20.75
C ARG A 237 34.18 -26.37 21.39
N LYS A 238 33.93 -26.69 22.66
CA LYS A 238 32.80 -26.09 23.41
C LYS A 238 32.96 -24.58 23.49
N SER A 239 34.15 -24.10 23.86
CA SER A 239 34.42 -22.66 23.95
C SER A 239 34.26 -21.92 22.62
N ILE A 240 34.70 -22.51 21.50
CA ILE A 240 34.51 -21.94 20.16
C ILE A 240 33.02 -21.87 19.81
N LEU A 241 32.25 -22.93 20.09
CA LEU A 241 30.82 -22.95 19.78
C LEU A 241 30.04 -21.92 20.62
N THR A 242 30.36 -21.78 21.91
CA THR A 242 29.73 -20.77 22.77
C THR A 242 30.09 -19.35 22.34
N GLU A 243 31.34 -19.11 21.94
CA GLU A 243 31.77 -17.80 21.42
C GLU A 243 31.05 -17.49 20.10
N LEU A 244 30.89 -18.49 19.24
CA LEU A 244 30.18 -18.34 17.97
C LEU A 244 28.68 -18.05 18.15
N GLU A 245 28.01 -18.69 19.10
CA GLU A 245 26.62 -18.37 19.46
C GLU A 245 26.46 -16.94 19.98
N PHE A 246 27.42 -16.48 20.79
CA PHE A 246 27.45 -15.10 21.28
C PHE A 246 27.63 -14.10 20.12
N LEU A 247 28.57 -14.35 19.21
CA LEU A 247 28.81 -13.49 18.05
C LEU A 247 27.62 -13.47 17.08
N GLU A 248 26.99 -14.63 16.85
CA GLU A 248 25.78 -14.77 16.05
C GLU A 248 24.64 -13.90 16.61
N SER A 249 24.39 -13.97 17.92
CA SER A 249 23.37 -13.15 18.59
C SER A 249 23.69 -11.65 18.54
N THR A 250 24.96 -11.28 18.69
CA THR A 250 25.42 -9.88 18.62
C THR A 250 25.21 -9.31 17.22
N SER A 251 25.58 -10.07 16.17
CA SER A 251 25.38 -9.67 14.77
C SER A 251 23.89 -9.49 14.45
N GLN A 252 23.03 -10.42 14.88
CA GLN A 252 21.58 -10.31 14.68
C GLN A 252 21.00 -9.06 15.36
N GLN A 253 21.46 -8.74 16.57
CA GLN A 253 21.01 -7.55 17.29
C GLN A 253 21.44 -6.25 16.59
N GLN A 254 22.64 -6.20 16.00
CA GLN A 254 23.10 -5.06 15.22
C GLN A 254 22.24 -4.85 13.96
N VAL A 255 21.96 -5.90 13.20
CA VAL A 255 21.08 -5.85 12.02
C VAL A 255 19.68 -5.38 12.39
N LYS A 256 19.11 -5.92 13.48
CA LYS A 256 17.78 -5.51 13.97
C LYS A 256 17.74 -4.03 14.37
N LYS A 257 18.80 -3.52 14.98
CA LYS A 257 18.88 -2.10 15.35
C LYS A 257 18.97 -1.19 14.12
N ALA A 258 19.76 -1.58 13.12
CA ALA A 258 19.92 -0.81 11.89
C ALA A 258 18.61 -0.77 11.06
N SER A 259 17.97 -1.93 10.88
CA SER A 259 16.67 -2.05 10.19
C SER A 259 15.55 -1.29 10.90
N ALA A 260 15.42 -1.43 12.23
CA ALA A 260 14.35 -0.76 12.98
C ALA A 260 14.35 0.78 12.83
N ALA A 261 15.53 1.39 12.64
CA ALA A 261 15.65 2.83 12.41
C ALA A 261 15.01 3.24 11.07
N LEU A 262 15.26 2.47 10.00
CA LEU A 262 14.70 2.72 8.68
C LEU A 262 13.21 2.33 8.61
N GLU A 263 12.81 1.20 9.21
CA GLU A 263 11.41 0.78 9.31
C GLU A 263 10.55 1.86 9.97
N LYS A 264 11.05 2.47 11.04
CA LYS A 264 10.37 3.58 11.71
C LYS A 264 10.19 4.77 10.76
N LYS A 265 11.25 5.19 10.07
CA LYS A 265 11.18 6.30 9.10
C LYS A 265 10.24 6.00 7.93
N LEU A 266 10.23 4.75 7.47
CA LEU A 266 9.31 4.29 6.42
C LEU A 266 7.86 4.35 6.91
N ALA A 267 7.59 3.91 8.14
CA ALA A 267 6.26 4.01 8.74
C ALA A 267 5.81 5.47 8.92
N ASP A 268 6.69 6.33 9.43
CA ASP A 268 6.45 7.77 9.62
C ASP A 268 6.17 8.45 8.27
N LYS A 269 6.94 8.14 7.22
CA LYS A 269 6.71 8.70 5.87
C LYS A 269 5.43 8.17 5.23
N LYS A 270 5.11 6.89 5.45
CA LYS A 270 3.90 6.27 4.93
C LYS A 270 2.64 6.92 5.51
N SER A 271 2.62 7.20 6.82
CA SER A 271 1.50 7.90 7.44
C SER A 271 1.39 9.34 6.95
N GLU A 272 2.50 10.05 6.76
CA GLU A 272 2.52 11.39 6.15
C GLU A 272 1.89 11.40 4.75
N LEU A 273 2.30 10.47 3.87
CA LEU A 273 1.73 10.37 2.53
C LEU A 273 0.25 9.95 2.54
N GLU A 274 -0.19 9.15 3.49
CA GLU A 274 -1.61 8.80 3.65
C GLU A 274 -2.45 10.03 3.97
N VAL A 275 -1.98 10.90 4.88
CA VAL A 275 -2.65 12.17 5.21
C VAL A 275 -2.68 13.09 3.98
N ILE A 276 -1.56 13.25 3.27
CA ILE A 276 -1.50 14.07 2.05
C ILE A 276 -2.50 13.58 0.99
N ASN A 277 -2.59 12.26 0.78
CA ASN A 277 -3.54 11.68 -0.18
C ASN A 277 -4.99 11.93 0.24
N LYS A 278 -5.34 11.78 1.52
CA LYS A 278 -6.68 12.09 2.05
C LYS A 278 -7.03 13.57 1.87
N ILE A 279 -6.08 14.48 2.12
CA ILE A 279 -6.27 15.92 1.88
C ILE A 279 -6.50 16.20 0.40
N GLN A 280 -5.74 15.57 -0.50
CA GLN A 280 -5.91 15.75 -1.94
C GLN A 280 -7.27 15.21 -2.42
N GLU A 281 -7.73 14.08 -1.88
CA GLU A 281 -9.05 13.52 -2.14
C GLU A 281 -10.16 14.46 -1.66
N LEU A 282 -10.03 15.02 -0.45
CA LEU A 282 -10.94 16.03 0.10
C LEU A 282 -11.06 17.23 -0.84
N ILE A 283 -9.93 17.84 -1.23
CA ILE A 283 -9.91 19.00 -2.13
C ILE A 283 -10.56 18.68 -3.48
N SER A 284 -10.33 17.48 -4.02
CA SER A 284 -10.92 17.05 -5.30
C SER A 284 -12.44 16.83 -5.18
N ARG A 285 -12.89 16.26 -4.06
CA ARG A 285 -14.31 16.10 -3.72
C ARG A 285 -15.01 17.45 -3.57
N THR A 286 -14.40 18.40 -2.85
CA THR A 286 -14.91 19.78 -2.69
C THR A 286 -15.05 20.47 -4.04
N GLN A 287 -14.01 20.38 -4.89
CA GLN A 287 -14.06 20.95 -6.23
C GLN A 287 -15.22 20.40 -7.06
N THR A 288 -15.46 19.09 -6.97
CA THR A 288 -16.56 18.42 -7.68
C THR A 288 -17.92 18.90 -7.17
N GLN A 289 -18.11 18.96 -5.85
CA GLN A 289 -19.36 19.45 -5.25
C GLN A 289 -19.67 20.90 -5.62
N ILE A 290 -18.66 21.78 -5.66
CA ILE A 290 -18.84 23.18 -6.09
C ILE A 290 -19.21 23.25 -7.58
N LYS A 291 -18.60 22.40 -8.42
CA LYS A 291 -18.95 22.31 -9.84
C LYS A 291 -20.38 21.79 -10.05
N ASP A 292 -20.80 20.80 -9.28
CA ASP A 292 -22.16 20.25 -9.34
C ASP A 292 -23.20 21.30 -8.92
N GLU A 293 -22.92 22.08 -7.87
CA GLU A 293 -23.76 23.20 -7.43
C GLU A 293 -23.84 24.30 -8.52
N ALA A 294 -22.71 24.65 -9.15
CA ALA A 294 -22.69 25.56 -10.31
C ALA A 294 -23.49 24.98 -11.50
N GLY A 295 -23.42 23.67 -11.71
CA GLY A 295 -24.22 22.94 -12.69
C GLY A 295 -25.72 23.04 -12.43
N SER A 296 -26.16 22.91 -11.17
CA SER A 296 -27.54 23.12 -10.74
C SER A 296 -28.03 24.54 -11.03
N SER A 297 -27.20 25.55 -10.72
CA SER A 297 -27.49 26.95 -11.06
C SER A 297 -27.59 27.13 -12.58
N ASN A 298 -26.69 26.56 -13.38
CA ASN A 298 -26.76 26.68 -14.84
C ASN A 298 -28.00 25.98 -15.42
N LEU A 299 -28.43 24.86 -14.85
CA LEU A 299 -29.65 24.16 -15.26
C LEU A 299 -30.89 25.03 -15.05
N GLN A 300 -31.05 25.60 -13.84
CA GLN A 300 -32.12 26.55 -13.55
C GLN A 300 -32.11 27.76 -14.51
N GLN A 301 -30.93 28.23 -14.92
CA GLN A 301 -30.80 29.32 -15.90
C GLN A 301 -31.40 28.91 -17.24
N SER A 302 -30.99 27.75 -17.75
CA SER A 302 -31.43 27.23 -19.05
C SER A 302 -32.93 26.94 -19.07
N GLU A 303 -33.49 26.45 -17.96
CA GLU A 303 -34.92 26.21 -17.82
C GLU A 303 -35.72 27.51 -17.93
N ILE A 304 -35.30 28.57 -17.22
CA ILE A 304 -35.96 29.87 -17.31
C ILE A 304 -35.84 30.44 -18.71
N SER A 305 -34.65 30.41 -19.33
CA SER A 305 -34.48 30.90 -20.71
C SER A 305 -35.39 30.16 -21.69
N SER A 306 -35.50 28.82 -21.58
CA SER A 306 -36.41 28.01 -22.41
C SER A 306 -37.88 28.38 -22.20
N ARG A 307 -38.29 28.61 -20.94
CA ARG A 307 -39.66 29.05 -20.61
C ARG A 307 -39.96 30.45 -21.16
N LEU A 308 -39.01 31.39 -21.09
CA LEU A 308 -39.16 32.73 -21.67
C LEU A 308 -39.29 32.67 -23.20
N GLU A 309 -38.52 31.82 -23.86
CA GLU A 309 -38.65 31.60 -25.30
C GLU A 309 -40.01 30.98 -25.69
N GLU A 310 -40.50 30.00 -24.92
CA GLU A 310 -41.83 29.41 -25.13
C GLU A 310 -42.94 30.43 -24.90
N LEU A 311 -42.87 31.25 -23.84
CA LEU A 311 -43.81 32.34 -23.62
C LEU A 311 -43.85 33.30 -24.81
N GLY A 312 -42.67 33.68 -25.32
CA GLY A 312 -42.55 34.49 -26.54
C GLY A 312 -43.09 33.80 -27.80
N ARG A 313 -43.08 32.47 -27.88
CA ARG A 313 -43.74 31.71 -28.97
C ARG A 313 -45.25 31.71 -28.82
N MET A 314 -45.77 31.46 -27.60
CA MET A 314 -47.20 31.47 -27.31
C MET A 314 -47.84 32.82 -27.63
N MET A 315 -47.17 33.92 -27.27
CA MET A 315 -47.65 35.28 -27.58
C MET A 315 -47.74 35.58 -29.09
N ARG A 316 -46.94 34.91 -29.93
CA ARG A 316 -46.99 35.07 -31.39
C ARG A 316 -48.07 34.21 -32.06
N SER A 317 -48.65 33.25 -31.34
CA SER A 317 -49.67 32.34 -31.86
C SER A 317 -51.08 32.85 -31.57
N THR A 318 -51.92 32.91 -32.60
CA THR A 318 -53.32 33.35 -32.51
C THR A 318 -54.28 32.24 -32.03
N GLN A 319 -53.80 31.00 -31.87
CA GLN A 319 -54.63 29.84 -31.52
C GLN A 319 -54.60 29.46 -30.03
N VAL A 320 -53.70 30.06 -29.24
CA VAL A 320 -53.52 29.69 -27.83
C VAL A 320 -54.63 30.29 -26.97
N SER A 321 -55.17 29.53 -26.01
CA SER A 321 -56.17 30.09 -25.11
C SER A 321 -55.53 31.06 -24.11
N PRO A 322 -56.21 32.15 -23.73
CA PRO A 322 -55.68 33.09 -22.74
C PRO A 322 -55.32 32.43 -21.41
N ASP A 323 -56.14 31.48 -20.94
CA ASP A 323 -55.90 30.76 -19.68
C ASP A 323 -54.61 29.93 -19.70
N GLN A 324 -54.25 29.35 -20.86
CA GLN A 324 -52.99 28.64 -21.04
C GLN A 324 -51.80 29.60 -20.96
N VAL A 325 -51.89 30.78 -21.56
CA VAL A 325 -50.83 31.79 -21.49
C VAL A 325 -50.67 32.32 -20.06
N CYS A 326 -51.77 32.63 -19.37
CA CYS A 326 -51.77 33.13 -18.00
C CYS A 326 -51.21 32.09 -17.00
N SER A 327 -51.63 30.83 -17.10
CA SER A 327 -51.11 29.76 -16.23
C SER A 327 -49.61 29.49 -16.46
N PHE A 328 -49.15 29.53 -17.71
CA PHE A 328 -47.73 29.37 -18.05
C PHE A 328 -46.89 30.56 -17.57
N LEU A 329 -47.45 31.78 -17.65
CA LEU A 329 -46.83 32.99 -17.12
C LEU A 329 -46.62 32.90 -15.60
N SER A 330 -47.65 32.50 -14.84
CA SER A 330 -47.55 32.31 -13.38
C SER A 330 -46.50 31.26 -13.02
N SER A 331 -46.48 30.11 -13.73
CA SER A 331 -45.45 29.08 -13.50
C SER A 331 -44.04 29.59 -13.82
N THR A 332 -43.87 30.39 -14.87
CA THR A 332 -42.58 30.98 -15.23
C THR A 332 -42.11 32.00 -14.19
N HIS A 333 -43.02 32.83 -13.67
CA HIS A 333 -42.72 33.76 -12.58
C HIS A 333 -42.33 33.04 -11.28
N GLU A 334 -42.97 31.91 -10.98
CA GLU A 334 -42.62 31.09 -9.81
C GLU A 334 -41.20 30.55 -9.91
N GLU A 335 -40.77 30.04 -11.07
CA GLU A 335 -39.39 29.57 -11.29
C GLU A 335 -38.35 30.69 -11.20
N ILE A 336 -38.66 31.89 -11.74
CA ILE A 336 -37.83 33.08 -11.55
C ILE A 336 -37.71 33.42 -10.06
N THR A 337 -38.81 33.33 -9.31
CA THR A 337 -38.83 33.61 -7.87
C THR A 337 -38.05 32.57 -7.07
N LYS A 338 -38.12 31.28 -7.43
CA LYS A 338 -37.30 30.21 -6.84
C LYS A 338 -35.82 30.47 -7.08
N ARG A 339 -35.41 30.75 -8.32
CA ARG A 339 -34.02 31.08 -8.67
C ARG A 339 -33.52 32.34 -7.96
N ARG A 340 -34.39 33.34 -7.81
CA ARG A 340 -34.09 34.57 -7.07
C ARG A 340 -33.76 34.29 -5.59
N ARG A 341 -34.55 33.45 -4.92
CA ARG A 341 -34.27 33.02 -3.54
C ARG A 341 -32.98 32.20 -3.46
N TYR A 342 -32.79 31.28 -4.41
CA TYR A 342 -31.59 30.44 -4.49
C TYR A 342 -30.29 31.24 -4.65
N LEU A 343 -30.31 32.36 -5.40
CA LEU A 343 -29.16 33.24 -5.60
C LEU A 343 -29.04 34.38 -4.58
N GLU A 344 -29.94 34.46 -3.59
CA GLU A 344 -29.95 35.53 -2.56
C GLU A 344 -29.94 36.94 -3.19
N LEU A 345 -30.85 37.18 -4.15
CA LEU A 345 -30.95 38.47 -4.83
C LEU A 345 -32.01 39.35 -4.15
N ASP A 346 -31.53 40.26 -3.30
CA ASP A 346 -32.35 41.16 -2.48
C ASP A 346 -33.12 42.20 -3.31
N HIS A 347 -34.26 42.66 -2.77
CA HIS A 347 -35.08 43.70 -3.40
C HIS A 347 -34.34 45.04 -3.62
N SER A 348 -33.28 45.32 -2.85
CA SER A 348 -32.47 46.53 -3.02
C SER A 348 -31.64 46.57 -4.31
N GLU A 349 -31.22 45.42 -4.85
CA GLU A 349 -30.41 45.37 -6.09
C GLU A 349 -31.25 45.64 -7.36
N LEU A 350 -32.58 45.59 -7.27
CA LEU A 350 -33.51 45.89 -8.37
C LEU A 350 -33.73 47.40 -8.60
N SER A 351 -33.35 48.25 -7.64
CA SER A 351 -33.59 49.71 -7.72
C SER A 351 -32.41 50.50 -8.29
N ALA A 352 -31.28 49.86 -8.57
CA ALA A 352 -30.12 50.50 -9.17
C ALA A 352 -30.28 50.57 -10.70
N ALA A 353 -31.05 51.57 -11.17
CA ALA A 353 -31.00 51.99 -12.55
C ALA A 353 -29.57 52.46 -12.92
N PRO A 354 -29.09 52.23 -14.15
CA PRO A 354 -27.79 52.75 -14.57
C PRO A 354 -27.87 54.27 -14.68
N GLU A 355 -27.03 55.00 -13.94
CA GLU A 355 -26.95 56.45 -14.03
C GLU A 355 -26.61 56.91 -15.47
N PRO A 356 -27.38 57.83 -16.05
CA PRO A 356 -26.98 58.52 -17.26
C PRO A 356 -26.01 59.65 -16.90
N ARG A 357 -24.75 59.52 -17.35
CA ARG A 357 -23.79 60.64 -17.36
C ARG A 357 -24.39 61.82 -18.13
N LYS A 358 -24.60 62.94 -17.43
CA LYS A 358 -24.91 64.25 -18.03
C LYS A 358 -23.73 64.72 -18.90
N GLN A 359 -24.01 65.05 -20.15
CA GLN A 359 -23.21 66.01 -20.92
C GLN A 359 -23.84 67.41 -20.76
N VAL A 360 -22.99 68.40 -20.50
CA VAL A 360 -23.23 69.82 -20.80
C VAL A 360 -22.22 70.22 -21.86
N GLU A 361 -22.73 70.99 -22.83
CA GLU A 361 -22.15 71.40 -24.11
C GLU A 361 -20.83 72.19 -24.07
N GLY A 362 -20.06 71.98 -25.14
CA GLY A 362 -19.01 72.85 -25.67
C GLY A 362 -18.48 72.31 -27.00
N SER A 363 -19.18 72.56 -28.11
CA SER A 363 -18.70 72.38 -29.50
C SER A 363 -17.96 73.65 -29.99
N PRO A 364 -17.33 73.76 -31.20
CA PRO A 364 -17.27 72.84 -32.37
C PRO A 364 -15.82 72.64 -32.93
N GLN A 365 -15.44 71.81 -33.92
CA GLN A 365 -15.99 71.58 -35.27
C GLN A 365 -15.51 70.24 -35.89
N SER A 366 -16.44 69.62 -36.65
CA SER A 366 -16.33 68.93 -37.96
C SER A 366 -15.36 67.76 -38.23
N GLY A 367 -15.94 66.62 -38.64
CA GLY A 367 -15.31 65.32 -38.96
C GLY A 367 -14.66 65.20 -40.36
N PRO A 368 -14.74 64.05 -41.10
CA PRO A 368 -15.59 62.86 -40.94
C PRO A 368 -14.86 61.47 -40.97
N GLN A 369 -15.57 60.41 -40.50
CA GLN A 369 -15.60 58.98 -40.95
C GLN A 369 -14.25 58.21 -41.14
N LEU A 370 -14.04 56.93 -40.85
CA LEU A 370 -14.84 55.70 -40.76
C LEU A 370 -13.85 54.64 -40.19
N LEU A 371 -14.20 53.75 -39.26
CA LEU A 371 -13.46 52.48 -39.11
C LEU A 371 -14.30 51.38 -38.46
N SER A 372 -14.41 50.31 -39.21
CA SER A 372 -15.13 49.06 -39.01
C SER A 372 -14.40 48.08 -38.07
N ARG A 373 -15.21 47.20 -37.45
CA ARG A 373 -14.91 45.95 -36.72
C ARG A 373 -13.55 45.28 -37.03
N THR A 374 -12.88 44.71 -36.01
CA THR A 374 -12.76 43.25 -35.74
C THR A 374 -12.06 42.99 -34.39
N ALA A 375 -12.37 41.85 -33.79
CA ALA A 375 -12.08 41.33 -32.45
C ALA A 375 -10.59 41.11 -32.08
N VAL A 376 -10.31 41.13 -30.77
CA VAL A 376 -9.13 40.53 -30.11
C VAL A 376 -9.49 40.09 -28.68
N ASP A 377 -9.32 38.80 -28.37
CA ASP A 377 -9.32 38.15 -27.04
C ASP A 377 -8.02 38.41 -26.26
N PRO A 378 -8.02 38.21 -24.92
CA PRO A 378 -6.80 37.76 -24.22
C PRO A 378 -7.10 36.62 -23.19
N PRO A 379 -6.09 35.95 -22.58
CA PRO A 379 -5.48 34.71 -23.05
C PRO A 379 -5.65 33.52 -22.07
N GLU A 380 -5.68 32.28 -22.59
CA GLU A 380 -5.49 31.04 -21.81
C GLU A 380 -4.08 30.47 -22.02
N ASP A 381 -3.48 29.89 -20.96
CA ASP A 381 -2.81 28.57 -20.97
C ASP A 381 -2.18 28.23 -19.58
N PRO A 382 -1.76 26.98 -19.27
CA PRO A 382 -2.07 25.71 -19.94
C PRO A 382 -2.38 24.53 -18.96
N VAL A 383 -3.15 23.54 -19.42
CA VAL A 383 -3.03 22.14 -18.96
C VAL A 383 -2.90 21.21 -20.16
N LEU A 384 -1.79 20.47 -20.14
CA LEU A 384 -1.47 19.19 -20.75
C LEU A 384 -2.56 18.51 -21.59
N GLY A 385 -2.24 18.32 -22.87
CA GLY A 385 -2.93 17.40 -23.78
C GLY A 385 -1.93 16.67 -24.67
N THR A 386 -1.96 15.35 -24.55
CA THR A 386 -1.45 14.32 -25.45
C THR A 386 -1.40 14.70 -26.95
N SER A 387 -0.35 14.32 -27.68
CA SER A 387 -0.46 13.32 -28.75
C SER A 387 0.89 13.02 -29.42
N SER A 388 0.93 11.82 -29.97
CA SER A 388 2.04 11.14 -30.62
C SER A 388 2.38 11.65 -32.04
N ARG A 389 3.65 11.42 -32.40
CA ARG A 389 4.17 10.84 -33.65
C ARG A 389 4.55 11.76 -34.84
N VAL A 390 5.86 11.66 -35.17
CA VAL A 390 6.51 11.70 -36.52
C VAL A 390 6.59 13.10 -37.15
N GLN A 391 7.74 13.66 -37.59
CA GLN A 391 8.91 13.11 -38.28
C GLN A 391 10.11 14.06 -38.09
N ASP A 392 11.31 13.49 -37.94
CA ASP A 392 12.63 14.10 -38.19
C ASP A 392 12.74 14.68 -39.64
N PRO A 393 13.72 15.54 -40.02
CA PRO A 393 15.12 15.44 -39.59
C PRO A 393 15.92 16.75 -39.42
N GLY A 394 17.07 16.64 -38.74
CA GLY A 394 18.29 17.28 -39.23
C GLY A 394 19.08 18.15 -38.26
N GLY A 395 20.10 17.52 -37.65
CA GLY A 395 21.48 18.03 -37.65
C GLY A 395 21.82 19.26 -36.81
N GLY A 396 22.64 19.07 -35.76
CA GLY A 396 23.39 20.17 -35.16
C GLY A 396 24.08 19.82 -33.85
N ARG A 397 25.39 19.58 -33.91
CA ARG A 397 26.30 19.37 -32.77
C ARG A 397 26.43 20.65 -31.92
N SER A 398 26.55 20.52 -30.59
CA SER A 398 27.79 20.82 -29.83
C SER A 398 27.55 21.18 -28.36
N ALA A 399 28.45 20.62 -27.54
CA ALA A 399 28.82 20.88 -26.15
C ALA A 399 28.70 22.31 -25.59
N GLY A 400 28.54 22.39 -24.26
CA GLY A 400 29.10 23.51 -23.48
C GLY A 400 28.44 23.84 -22.14
N GLN A 401 28.97 23.23 -21.07
CA GLN A 401 29.31 23.85 -19.77
C GLN A 401 28.31 24.77 -19.02
N SER A 402 27.91 24.28 -17.83
CA SER A 402 28.06 24.93 -16.51
C SER A 402 28.42 26.43 -16.46
N SER A 403 27.60 27.22 -15.77
CA SER A 403 28.05 27.92 -14.56
C SER A 403 26.89 28.50 -13.76
N VAL A 404 26.89 28.17 -12.48
CA VAL A 404 26.09 28.75 -11.39
C VAL A 404 26.68 30.13 -11.02
N GLN A 405 25.82 31.14 -10.82
CA GLN A 405 26.08 32.38 -10.09
C GLN A 405 24.82 32.64 -9.26
N GLN A 406 24.80 32.39 -7.95
CA GLN A 406 25.38 33.21 -6.87
C GLN A 406 24.76 34.61 -6.79
N TRP A 407 23.80 34.76 -5.87
CA TRP A 407 23.58 36.01 -5.14
C TRP A 407 23.52 35.69 -3.65
N GLN A 408 24.66 35.92 -2.99
CA GLN A 408 24.76 36.09 -1.55
C GLN A 408 24.41 37.54 -1.19
N ARG A 409 23.66 37.71 -0.11
CA ARG A 409 23.91 38.83 0.81
C ARG A 409 23.81 38.31 2.24
N SER A 410 24.99 38.22 2.85
CA SER A 410 25.26 37.97 4.26
C SER A 410 24.90 39.21 5.10
N VAL A 411 24.46 39.01 6.35
CA VAL A 411 25.15 39.60 7.53
C VAL A 411 24.98 38.64 8.73
N ASP A 412 26.13 38.25 9.26
CA ASP A 412 26.38 37.43 10.46
C ASP A 412 25.86 38.07 11.77
N SER A 413 25.54 37.26 12.79
CA SER A 413 26.47 37.06 13.93
C SER A 413 25.93 36.24 15.12
N VAL A 414 26.80 35.33 15.53
CA VAL A 414 27.18 34.92 16.91
C VAL A 414 26.27 33.96 17.71
N ILE A 415 26.91 32.81 17.96
CA ILE A 415 26.64 31.74 18.89
C ILE A 415 26.74 32.20 20.36
N SER A 416 25.82 31.74 21.21
CA SER A 416 26.13 31.45 22.63
C SER A 416 25.26 30.32 23.18
N GLN A 417 25.92 29.44 23.93
CA GLN A 417 25.39 28.27 24.63
C GLN A 417 24.74 28.62 25.99
N ARG A 418 24.01 27.62 26.54
CA ARG A 418 23.33 27.48 27.85
C ARG A 418 21.91 28.04 27.87
N GLY A 419 20.91 27.43 28.50
CA GLY A 419 20.85 26.29 29.41
C GLY A 419 19.38 25.93 29.69
N ARG A 420 19.19 24.85 30.47
CA ARG A 420 17.91 24.24 30.84
C ARG A 420 16.83 25.22 31.35
N GLY A 421 15.60 24.94 30.91
CA GLY A 421 14.38 24.89 31.74
C GLY A 421 13.70 26.22 32.08
N SER A 422 12.49 26.43 31.55
CA SER A 422 11.27 26.47 32.37
C SER A 422 10.03 26.57 31.47
N ARG A 423 8.98 25.85 31.88
CA ARG A 423 7.62 25.99 31.36
C ARG A 423 7.09 27.36 31.75
N THR A 424 6.65 28.15 30.78
CA THR A 424 5.63 29.17 30.98
C THR A 424 4.67 29.13 29.80
N LYS A 425 3.43 28.75 30.10
CA LYS A 425 2.25 29.02 29.29
C LYS A 425 2.21 30.53 29.04
N THR A 426 2.17 30.91 27.77
CA THR A 426 1.84 32.27 27.36
C THR A 426 0.84 32.13 26.23
N ASP A 427 -0.27 32.82 26.39
CA ASP A 427 -1.53 32.60 25.70
C ASP A 427 -1.44 32.79 24.19
N ASP A 428 -1.97 31.81 23.47
CA ASP A 428 -2.27 31.88 22.03
C ASP A 428 -3.42 32.86 21.80
N ILE A 429 -3.11 34.12 21.49
CA ILE A 429 -4.09 35.09 20.97
C ILE A 429 -3.78 35.46 19.50
N THR A 430 -2.78 34.84 18.88
CA THR A 430 -2.40 35.17 17.49
C THR A 430 -2.84 34.14 16.44
N ALA A 431 -3.27 32.94 16.85
CA ALA A 431 -3.80 31.92 15.95
C ALA A 431 -5.28 32.12 15.57
N GLU A 432 -6.05 32.90 16.34
CA GLU A 432 -7.50 33.07 16.11
C GLU A 432 -7.88 33.96 14.91
N LYS A 433 -6.96 34.77 14.38
CA LYS A 433 -7.29 35.73 13.30
C LYS A 433 -7.40 35.12 11.91
N GLY A 434 -6.88 33.90 11.68
CA GLY A 434 -6.96 33.23 10.37
C GLY A 434 -8.23 32.40 10.15
N PHE A 435 -8.99 32.10 11.21
CA PHE A 435 -10.07 31.10 11.17
C PHE A 435 -11.49 31.67 11.17
N ARG A 436 -11.65 33.01 11.11
CA ARG A 436 -12.96 33.67 10.96
C ARG A 436 -13.35 33.95 9.50
N PHE A 437 -12.89 33.14 8.55
CA PHE A 437 -13.08 33.45 7.12
C PHE A 437 -14.32 32.79 6.50
N PHE A 438 -14.77 31.67 7.04
CA PHE A 438 -16.00 30.99 6.61
C PHE A 438 -17.03 31.14 7.73
N GLY A 439 -18.19 31.71 7.40
CA GLY A 439 -19.22 32.16 8.34
C GLY A 439 -19.68 31.10 9.34
N PHE A 440 -20.27 31.59 10.42
CA PHE A 440 -20.75 30.86 11.61
C PHE A 440 -21.44 29.52 11.32
N GLU A 441 -21.26 28.59 12.25
CA GLU A 441 -22.20 27.49 12.50
C GLU A 441 -23.63 28.03 12.51
N GLN A 442 -24.42 27.61 11.51
CA GLN A 442 -25.85 27.80 11.52
C GLN A 442 -26.47 26.57 12.20
N GLU A 443 -26.44 26.58 13.53
CA GLU A 443 -27.40 25.82 14.32
C GLU A 443 -28.75 26.55 14.24
N THR A 444 -29.47 26.39 13.13
CA THR A 444 -30.93 26.60 13.06
C THR A 444 -31.47 26.06 11.74
N GLU A 445 -32.69 25.56 11.81
CA GLU A 445 -33.42 24.73 10.84
C GLU A 445 -33.27 25.09 9.35
N PRO A 446 -33.35 24.06 8.46
CA PRO A 446 -33.10 24.22 7.04
C PRO A 446 -34.27 24.96 6.41
N ASN A 447 -34.06 26.20 6.02
CA ASN A 447 -34.95 26.82 5.05
C ASN A 447 -34.16 27.58 4.00
N VAL A 448 -34.20 26.99 2.80
CA VAL A 448 -33.67 27.43 1.51
C VAL A 448 -32.16 27.19 1.32
N CYS A 449 -31.83 26.12 0.60
CA CYS A 449 -30.50 25.85 0.04
C CYS A 449 -30.12 26.95 -0.97
N SER A 450 -29.54 28.05 -0.50
CA SER A 450 -28.95 29.03 -1.42
C SER A 450 -27.62 28.52 -1.98
N PHE A 451 -27.22 29.03 -3.15
CA PHE A 451 -25.92 28.70 -3.75
C PHE A 451 -24.77 29.02 -2.77
N SER A 452 -24.84 30.20 -2.12
CA SER A 452 -23.83 30.67 -1.16
C SER A 452 -23.76 29.78 0.07
N SER A 453 -24.90 29.40 0.66
CA SER A 453 -24.93 28.52 1.83
C SER A 453 -24.43 27.11 1.51
N SER A 454 -24.80 26.54 0.35
CA SER A 454 -24.33 25.23 -0.10
C SER A 454 -22.80 25.22 -0.28
N VAL A 455 -22.25 26.18 -1.02
CA VAL A 455 -20.80 26.28 -1.24
C VAL A 455 -20.04 26.54 0.06
N ASN A 456 -20.49 27.47 0.90
CA ASN A 456 -19.83 27.75 2.17
C ASN A 456 -19.91 26.56 3.14
N SER A 457 -21.01 25.81 3.15
CA SER A 457 -21.15 24.59 3.95
C SER A 457 -20.14 23.52 3.51
N VAL A 458 -20.00 23.29 2.19
CA VAL A 458 -19.02 22.36 1.62
C VAL A 458 -17.59 22.79 1.97
N LEU A 459 -17.25 24.07 1.80
CA LEU A 459 -15.92 24.60 2.11
C LEU A 459 -15.61 24.47 3.61
N TRP A 460 -16.56 24.82 4.49
CA TRP A 460 -16.38 24.73 5.93
C TRP A 460 -16.23 23.29 6.41
N LYS A 461 -17.06 22.37 5.91
CA LYS A 461 -16.96 20.94 6.21
C LYS A 461 -15.60 20.39 5.79
N THR A 462 -15.15 20.73 4.58
CA THR A 462 -13.83 20.33 4.08
C THR A 462 -12.70 20.89 4.94
N GLN A 463 -12.78 22.17 5.33
CA GLN A 463 -11.78 22.81 6.18
C GLN A 463 -11.67 22.12 7.55
N ASN A 464 -12.78 21.70 8.14
CA ASN A 464 -12.77 20.98 9.41
C ASN A 464 -12.26 19.54 9.27
N GLU A 465 -12.64 18.83 8.21
CA GLU A 465 -12.09 17.51 7.92
C GLU A 465 -10.56 17.58 7.74
N ILE A 466 -10.04 18.56 6.98
CA ILE A 466 -8.60 18.79 6.82
C ILE A 466 -7.94 19.15 8.15
N ARG A 467 -8.56 19.99 8.99
CA ARG A 467 -8.03 20.36 10.31
C ARG A 467 -7.85 19.13 11.20
N ASN A 468 -8.87 18.26 11.28
CA ASN A 468 -8.82 17.04 12.09
C ASN A 468 -7.76 16.06 11.59
N LEU A 469 -7.50 16.01 10.28
CA LEU A 469 -6.42 15.21 9.69
C LEU A 469 -5.02 15.77 10.00
N MET A 470 -4.93 17.06 10.32
CA MET A 470 -3.66 17.81 10.46
C MET A 470 -3.24 18.05 11.92
N GLU A 471 -4.10 17.80 12.92
CA GLU A 471 -3.69 17.85 14.33
C GLU A 471 -2.47 16.95 14.62
N ASP A 472 -2.23 15.94 13.77
CA ASP A 472 -1.13 14.97 13.89
C ASP A 472 0.04 15.14 12.90
N THR A 473 0.01 16.09 11.93
CA THR A 473 1.08 16.21 10.92
C THR A 473 1.41 17.64 10.44
N CYS A 474 2.72 17.93 10.30
CA CYS A 474 3.29 19.22 9.90
C CYS A 474 3.33 19.42 8.36
N CYS A 475 2.27 19.05 7.64
CA CYS A 475 2.18 19.31 6.20
C CYS A 475 1.69 20.74 5.94
N SER A 476 2.11 21.35 4.82
CA SER A 476 1.92 22.78 4.52
C SER A 476 0.44 23.17 4.36
N LEU A 477 -0.19 23.52 5.49
CA LEU A 477 -1.54 24.06 5.62
C LEU A 477 -1.82 25.17 4.61
N ASP A 478 -0.83 26.04 4.41
CA ASP A 478 -0.95 27.24 3.57
C ASP A 478 -1.37 26.93 2.14
N SER A 479 -0.83 25.86 1.53
CA SER A 479 -1.17 25.48 0.14
C SER A 479 -2.58 24.92 -0.02
N THR A 480 -3.13 24.32 1.03
CA THR A 480 -4.49 23.76 1.03
C THR A 480 -5.52 24.85 1.32
N GLN A 481 -5.20 25.74 2.26
CA GLN A 481 -6.03 26.88 2.59
C GLN A 481 -6.11 27.88 1.43
N GLN A 482 -5.00 28.16 0.75
CA GLN A 482 -5.01 28.97 -0.47
C GLN A 482 -5.91 28.40 -1.56
N ARG A 483 -5.93 27.06 -1.74
CA ARG A 483 -6.83 26.42 -2.70
C ARG A 483 -8.29 26.58 -2.34
N LEU A 484 -8.66 26.39 -1.07
CA LEU A 484 -10.04 26.58 -0.61
C LEU A 484 -10.50 28.03 -0.72
N LEU A 485 -9.63 29.00 -0.43
CA LEU A 485 -9.89 30.42 -0.67
C LEU A 485 -10.10 30.71 -2.16
N GLY A 486 -9.27 30.13 -3.03
CA GLY A 486 -9.45 30.24 -4.48
C GLY A 486 -10.81 29.70 -4.97
N TYR A 487 -11.30 28.60 -4.37
CA TYR A 487 -12.65 28.10 -4.67
C TYR A 487 -13.76 29.03 -4.18
N GLN A 488 -13.60 29.66 -3.01
CA GLN A 488 -14.54 30.65 -2.51
C GLN A 488 -14.60 31.87 -3.44
N ASP A 489 -13.44 32.38 -3.87
CA ASP A 489 -13.35 33.50 -4.80
C ASP A 489 -14.02 33.15 -6.13
N GLN A 490 -13.73 31.98 -6.69
CA GLN A 490 -14.35 31.50 -7.92
C GLN A 490 -15.87 31.38 -7.80
N ALA A 491 -16.37 30.84 -6.69
CA ALA A 491 -17.80 30.74 -6.42
C ALA A 491 -18.45 32.12 -6.28
N SER A 492 -17.77 33.10 -5.68
CA SER A 492 -18.28 34.48 -5.55
C SER A 492 -18.40 35.18 -6.91
N VAL A 493 -17.43 34.97 -7.81
CA VAL A 493 -17.46 35.49 -9.18
C VAL A 493 -18.59 34.84 -9.97
N PHE A 494 -18.73 33.51 -9.86
CA PHE A 494 -19.84 32.77 -10.48
C PHE A 494 -21.20 33.24 -9.97
N LEU A 495 -21.34 33.45 -8.66
CA LEU A 495 -22.57 33.95 -8.04
C LEU A 495 -22.92 35.33 -8.60
N ARG A 496 -21.96 36.26 -8.67
CA ARG A 496 -22.17 37.59 -9.23
C ARG A 496 -22.61 37.52 -10.70
N ALA A 497 -21.95 36.70 -11.52
CA ALA A 497 -22.33 36.50 -12.91
C ALA A 497 -23.76 35.91 -13.03
N SER A 498 -24.08 34.90 -12.22
CA SER A 498 -25.41 34.27 -12.17
C SER A 498 -26.50 35.26 -11.77
N LYS A 499 -26.24 36.14 -10.79
CA LYS A 499 -27.13 37.24 -10.39
C LYS A 499 -27.38 38.20 -11.56
N THR A 500 -26.32 38.62 -12.26
CA THR A 500 -26.47 39.51 -13.43
C THR A 500 -27.28 38.87 -14.55
N GLU A 501 -27.17 37.55 -14.74
CA GLU A 501 -27.93 36.85 -15.76
C GLU A 501 -29.41 36.69 -15.38
N LEU A 502 -29.70 36.42 -14.10
CA LEU A 502 -31.08 36.45 -13.59
C LEU A 502 -31.73 37.83 -13.82
N LEU A 503 -31.00 38.92 -13.59
CA LEU A 503 -31.51 40.27 -13.86
C LEU A 503 -31.87 40.47 -15.34
N LYS A 504 -31.08 39.91 -16.28
CA LYS A 504 -31.44 39.93 -17.71
C LYS A 504 -32.68 39.09 -18.00
N GLN A 505 -32.81 37.91 -17.40
CA GLN A 505 -33.98 37.05 -17.54
C GLN A 505 -35.25 37.73 -16.99
N MET A 506 -35.15 38.43 -15.87
CA MET A 506 -36.24 39.24 -15.30
C MET A 506 -36.61 40.41 -16.21
N ALA A 507 -35.63 41.10 -16.80
CA ALA A 507 -35.89 42.15 -17.77
C ALA A 507 -36.60 41.62 -19.03
N ALA A 508 -36.14 40.49 -19.59
CA ALA A 508 -36.79 39.83 -20.72
C ALA A 508 -38.22 39.37 -20.39
N PHE A 509 -38.45 38.86 -19.18
CA PHE A 509 -39.80 38.54 -18.70
C PHE A 509 -40.70 39.78 -18.66
N GLN A 510 -40.17 40.91 -18.15
CA GLN A 510 -40.91 42.18 -18.09
C GLN A 510 -41.19 42.77 -19.48
N GLU A 511 -40.24 42.64 -20.42
CA GLU A 511 -40.43 43.02 -21.83
C GLU A 511 -41.53 42.19 -22.50
N LEU A 512 -41.66 40.91 -22.16
CA LEU A 512 -42.75 40.05 -22.63
C LEU A 512 -44.08 40.38 -21.92
N LEU A 513 -44.05 40.79 -20.65
CA LEU A 513 -45.24 41.13 -19.88
C LEU A 513 -45.92 42.42 -20.38
N SER A 514 -45.16 43.42 -20.81
CA SER A 514 -45.70 44.72 -21.23
C SER A 514 -46.69 44.65 -22.42
N PRO A 515 -46.39 43.97 -23.55
CA PRO A 515 -47.33 43.83 -24.66
C PRO A 515 -48.39 42.74 -24.44
N LEU A 516 -48.26 41.89 -23.42
CA LEU A 516 -49.11 40.72 -23.22
C LEU A 516 -50.61 41.05 -23.21
N PRO A 517 -51.11 42.05 -22.45
CA PRO A 517 -52.54 42.36 -22.44
C PRO A 517 -53.05 42.81 -23.82
N ALA A 518 -52.26 43.65 -24.51
CA ALA A 518 -52.61 44.14 -25.84
C ALA A 518 -52.67 43.01 -26.87
N VAL A 519 -51.72 42.07 -26.81
CA VAL A 519 -51.68 40.89 -27.69
C VAL A 519 -52.87 39.96 -27.42
N LEU A 520 -53.18 39.68 -26.16
CA LEU A 520 -54.30 38.79 -25.81
C LEU A 520 -55.66 39.40 -26.17
N ILE A 521 -55.86 40.71 -25.94
CA ILE A 521 -57.08 41.42 -26.34
C ILE A 521 -57.21 41.44 -27.86
N SER A 522 -56.13 41.72 -28.60
CA SER A 522 -56.13 41.71 -30.07
C SER A 522 -56.45 40.33 -30.65
N ASN A 523 -55.87 39.26 -30.07
CA ASN A 523 -56.17 37.88 -30.47
C ASN A 523 -57.62 37.51 -30.17
N HIS A 524 -58.15 37.94 -29.02
CA HIS A 524 -59.54 37.75 -28.63
C HIS A 524 -60.50 38.48 -29.57
N GLU A 525 -60.24 39.76 -29.88
CA GLU A 525 -60.99 40.55 -30.87
C GLU A 525 -60.98 39.85 -32.23
N GLN A 526 -59.82 39.42 -32.72
CA GLN A 526 -59.69 38.79 -34.02
C GLN A 526 -60.45 37.45 -34.10
N ARG A 527 -60.45 36.67 -33.01
CA ARG A 527 -61.21 35.41 -32.91
C ARG A 527 -62.72 35.67 -32.96
N HIS A 528 -63.23 36.62 -32.18
CA HIS A 528 -64.66 36.96 -32.20
C HIS A 528 -65.07 37.63 -33.52
N ARG A 529 -64.21 38.46 -34.13
CA ARG A 529 -64.44 39.08 -35.45
C ARG A 529 -64.54 38.02 -36.55
N SER A 530 -63.66 37.02 -36.56
CA SER A 530 -63.70 35.94 -37.55
C SER A 530 -64.94 35.06 -37.41
N GLN A 531 -65.34 34.71 -36.18
CA GLN A 531 -66.59 33.98 -35.92
C GLN A 531 -67.84 34.77 -36.34
N LEU A 532 -67.91 36.06 -36.00
CA LEU A 532 -69.01 36.92 -36.41
C LEU A 532 -69.08 37.06 -37.94
N ALA A 533 -67.94 37.19 -38.62
CA ALA A 533 -67.88 37.26 -40.07
C ALA A 533 -68.37 35.96 -40.73
N GLU A 534 -68.07 34.81 -40.14
CA GLU A 534 -68.56 33.50 -40.60
C GLU A 534 -70.09 33.40 -40.44
N ASP A 535 -70.63 33.69 -39.25
CA ASP A 535 -72.07 33.60 -38.99
C ASP A 535 -72.89 34.58 -39.84
N VAL A 536 -72.44 35.83 -39.94
CA VAL A 536 -73.06 36.83 -40.81
C VAL A 536 -72.92 36.43 -42.27
N GLY A 537 -71.80 35.81 -42.66
CA GLY A 537 -71.59 35.27 -44.00
C GLY A 537 -72.54 34.11 -44.34
N VAL A 538 -72.86 33.25 -43.36
CA VAL A 538 -73.88 32.19 -43.53
C VAL A 538 -75.26 32.80 -43.70
N ALA A 539 -75.66 33.75 -42.85
CA ALA A 539 -76.95 34.41 -42.93
C ALA A 539 -77.12 35.23 -44.22
N ARG A 540 -76.07 35.92 -44.67
CA ARG A 540 -76.07 36.68 -45.92
C ARG A 540 -76.30 35.77 -47.13
N ARG A 541 -75.59 34.64 -47.21
CA ARG A 541 -75.79 33.65 -48.30
C ARG A 541 -77.22 33.14 -48.37
N ARG A 542 -77.84 32.84 -47.21
CA ARG A 542 -79.25 32.43 -47.15
C ARG A 542 -80.21 33.51 -47.65
N LEU A 543 -79.95 34.77 -47.30
CA LEU A 543 -80.76 35.89 -47.80
C LEU A 543 -80.60 36.06 -49.33
N GLU A 544 -79.38 35.95 -49.84
CA GLU A 544 -79.11 35.99 -51.28
C GLU A 544 -79.84 34.88 -52.04
N GLU A 545 -79.84 33.64 -51.50
CA GLU A 545 -80.60 32.51 -52.04
C GLU A 545 -82.12 32.77 -52.07
N LEU A 546 -82.68 33.29 -50.98
CA LEU A 546 -84.11 33.64 -50.89
C LEU A 546 -84.50 34.75 -51.86
N LEU A 547 -83.66 35.79 -51.99
CA LEU A 547 -83.88 36.88 -52.93
C LEU A 547 -83.83 36.38 -54.38
N ALA A 548 -82.86 35.52 -54.71
CA ALA A 548 -82.75 34.91 -56.03
C ALA A 548 -83.98 34.05 -56.37
N ALA A 549 -84.43 33.21 -55.43
CA ALA A 549 -85.64 32.39 -55.60
C ALA A 549 -86.90 33.25 -55.82
N SER A 550 -87.03 34.34 -55.08
CA SER A 550 -88.18 35.26 -55.20
C SER A 550 -88.17 36.06 -56.51
N GLU A 551 -87.00 36.49 -56.99
CA GLU A 551 -86.87 37.14 -58.31
C GLU A 551 -87.22 36.17 -59.44
N GLU A 552 -86.89 34.88 -59.32
CA GLU A 552 -87.27 33.88 -60.30
C GLU A 552 -88.80 33.65 -60.33
N GLU A 553 -89.45 33.60 -59.17
CA GLU A 553 -90.90 33.51 -59.07
C GLU A 553 -91.60 34.75 -59.66
N LYS A 554 -91.07 35.96 -59.37
CA LYS A 554 -91.54 37.22 -59.97
C LYS A 554 -91.42 37.21 -61.49
N ARG A 555 -90.29 36.74 -62.04
CA ARG A 555 -90.14 36.57 -63.50
C ARG A 555 -91.18 35.60 -64.03
N SER A 556 -91.38 34.45 -63.38
CA SER A 556 -92.39 33.46 -63.77
C SER A 556 -93.82 34.03 -63.77
N ASN A 557 -94.16 34.84 -62.77
CA ASN A 557 -95.45 35.54 -62.68
C ASN A 557 -95.60 36.58 -63.81
N PHE A 558 -94.56 37.38 -64.06
CA PHE A 558 -94.56 38.38 -65.14
C PHE A 558 -94.75 37.74 -66.53
N HIS A 559 -94.09 36.62 -66.83
CA HIS A 559 -94.24 35.91 -68.11
C HIS A 559 -95.65 35.33 -68.34
N LYS A 560 -96.42 35.13 -67.26
CA LYS A 560 -97.82 34.65 -67.36
C LYS A 560 -98.81 35.79 -67.65
N LEU A 561 -98.38 37.05 -67.53
CA LEU A 561 -99.19 38.24 -67.85
C LEU A 561 -99.34 38.39 -69.37
N ARG A 562 -100.56 38.25 -69.89
CA ARG A 562 -100.87 38.36 -71.34
C ARG A 562 -102.24 38.97 -71.54
N VAL A 563 -102.45 39.61 -72.70
CA VAL A 563 -103.67 40.35 -73.05
C VAL A 563 -104.93 39.45 -73.08
N SER A 564 -104.76 38.12 -73.22
CA SER A 564 -105.84 37.14 -73.33
C SER A 564 -106.33 36.55 -72.00
N LEU A 565 -105.90 37.07 -70.85
CA LEU A 565 -106.30 36.55 -69.54
C LEU A 565 -107.77 36.85 -69.26
N THR A 566 -108.50 35.86 -68.76
CA THR A 566 -109.84 36.06 -68.21
C THR A 566 -109.75 36.83 -66.88
N ALA A 567 -110.85 37.48 -66.47
CA ALA A 567 -110.89 38.25 -65.22
C ALA A 567 -110.49 37.40 -64.00
N ASP A 568 -110.94 36.15 -63.95
CA ASP A 568 -110.62 35.20 -62.87
C ASP A 568 -109.13 34.80 -62.86
N GLU A 569 -108.53 34.59 -64.03
CA GLU A 569 -107.10 34.26 -64.16
C GLU A 569 -106.19 35.43 -63.79
N LEU A 570 -106.58 36.66 -64.17
CA LEU A 570 -105.86 37.88 -63.79
C LEU A 570 -105.92 38.10 -62.27
N GLN A 571 -107.10 37.88 -61.67
CA GLN A 571 -107.28 37.99 -60.21
C GLN A 571 -106.46 36.93 -59.45
N ALA A 572 -106.40 35.69 -59.96
CA ALA A 572 -105.56 34.64 -59.40
C ALA A 572 -104.05 34.96 -59.51
N LEU A 573 -103.61 35.56 -60.62
CA LEU A 573 -102.22 35.99 -60.80
C LEU A 573 -101.87 37.15 -59.86
N ASN A 574 -102.77 38.12 -59.71
CA ASN A 574 -102.58 39.25 -58.79
C ASN A 574 -102.51 38.77 -57.33
N ALA A 575 -103.39 37.84 -56.93
CA ALA A 575 -103.35 37.21 -55.61
C ALA A 575 -102.04 36.43 -55.37
N ARG A 576 -101.49 35.78 -56.41
CA ARG A 576 -100.21 35.06 -56.32
C ARG A 576 -99.01 36.00 -56.17
N GLU A 577 -99.02 37.13 -56.87
CA GLU A 577 -97.97 38.14 -56.75
C GLU A 577 -98.06 38.88 -55.41
N GLU A 578 -99.26 39.20 -54.93
CA GLU A 578 -99.48 39.70 -53.58
C GLU A 578 -98.99 38.70 -52.52
N LEU A 579 -99.28 37.40 -52.69
CA LEU A 579 -98.79 36.34 -51.81
C LEU A 579 -97.25 36.24 -51.84
N ARG A 580 -96.62 36.28 -53.03
CA ARG A 580 -95.16 36.29 -53.17
C ARG A 580 -94.54 37.51 -52.50
N GLN A 581 -95.12 38.70 -52.67
CA GLN A 581 -94.65 39.93 -52.02
C GLN A 581 -94.79 39.85 -50.51
N GLN A 582 -95.89 39.32 -49.99
CA GLN A 582 -96.08 39.08 -48.55
C GLN A 582 -95.08 38.05 -48.01
N GLN A 583 -94.83 36.96 -48.74
CA GLN A 583 -93.86 35.91 -48.39
C GLN A 583 -92.42 36.43 -48.45
N LEU A 584 -92.06 37.21 -49.46
CA LEU A 584 -90.75 37.85 -49.56
C LEU A 584 -90.56 38.86 -48.42
N HIS A 585 -91.56 39.68 -48.14
CA HIS A 585 -91.51 40.65 -47.06
C HIS A 585 -91.36 39.94 -45.70
N SER A 586 -92.13 38.88 -45.44
CA SER A 586 -92.04 38.12 -44.19
C SER A 586 -90.72 37.36 -44.06
N ALA A 587 -90.19 36.77 -45.13
CA ALA A 587 -88.89 36.11 -45.14
C ALA A 587 -87.74 37.11 -44.95
N THR A 588 -87.77 38.26 -45.63
CA THR A 588 -86.77 39.33 -45.47
C THR A 588 -86.80 39.89 -44.05
N TRP A 589 -88.00 40.09 -43.49
CA TRP A 589 -88.18 40.52 -42.11
C TRP A 589 -87.66 39.48 -41.11
N SER A 590 -87.95 38.19 -41.32
CA SER A 590 -87.43 37.09 -40.48
C SER A 590 -85.91 37.02 -40.52
N MET A 591 -85.29 37.10 -41.71
CA MET A 591 -83.83 37.12 -41.88
C MET A 591 -83.19 38.36 -41.24
N HIS A 592 -83.82 39.53 -41.35
CA HIS A 592 -83.37 40.74 -40.66
C HIS A 592 -83.39 40.55 -39.13
N GLN A 593 -84.47 39.97 -38.59
CA GLN A 593 -84.56 39.65 -37.16
C GLN A 593 -83.53 38.61 -36.72
N GLU A 594 -83.27 37.58 -37.53
CA GLU A 594 -82.23 36.57 -37.25
C GLU A 594 -80.83 37.17 -37.24
N LEU A 595 -80.49 37.99 -38.23
CA LEU A 595 -79.22 38.74 -38.26
C LEU A 595 -79.09 39.65 -37.04
N GLN A 596 -80.16 40.38 -36.68
CA GLN A 596 -80.14 41.25 -35.52
C GLN A 596 -79.94 40.48 -34.22
N LYS A 597 -80.60 39.32 -34.05
CA LYS A 597 -80.40 38.42 -32.89
C LYS A 597 -78.99 37.85 -32.86
N CYS A 598 -78.46 37.40 -34.00
CA CYS A 598 -77.11 36.87 -34.12
C CYS A 598 -76.05 37.91 -33.75
N VAL A 599 -76.13 39.11 -34.31
CA VAL A 599 -75.18 40.20 -33.98
C VAL A 599 -75.28 40.56 -32.50
N ARG A 600 -76.50 40.62 -31.94
CA ARG A 600 -76.71 40.95 -30.53
C ARG A 600 -76.13 39.88 -29.60
N SER A 601 -76.40 38.59 -29.83
CA SER A 601 -75.85 37.51 -29.00
C SER A 601 -74.32 37.45 -29.10
N ARG A 602 -73.75 37.59 -30.30
CA ARG A 602 -72.29 37.61 -30.48
C ARG A 602 -71.63 38.82 -29.83
N THR A 603 -72.28 39.98 -29.85
CA THR A 603 -71.79 41.17 -29.14
C THR A 603 -71.83 40.97 -27.64
N GLU A 604 -72.91 40.39 -27.11
CA GLU A 604 -73.04 40.07 -25.68
C GLU A 604 -72.00 39.03 -25.23
N GLU A 605 -71.78 37.96 -26.01
CA GLU A 605 -70.72 36.96 -25.79
C GLU A 605 -69.32 37.58 -25.82
N PHE A 606 -69.06 38.47 -26.79
CA PHE A 606 -67.79 39.18 -26.89
C PHE A 606 -67.54 40.08 -25.67
N VAL A 607 -68.51 40.92 -25.29
CA VAL A 607 -68.37 41.86 -24.17
C VAL A 607 -68.20 41.11 -22.85
N THR A 608 -68.99 40.06 -22.60
CA THR A 608 -68.88 39.25 -21.38
C THR A 608 -67.55 38.50 -21.31
N SER A 609 -67.10 37.91 -22.42
CA SER A 609 -65.81 37.22 -22.47
C SER A 609 -64.63 38.19 -22.38
N LEU A 610 -64.70 39.38 -23.00
CA LEU A 610 -63.68 40.42 -22.91
C LEU A 610 -63.59 40.99 -21.48
N ALA A 611 -64.73 41.17 -20.80
CA ALA A 611 -64.78 41.60 -19.41
C ALA A 611 -64.08 40.59 -18.49
N SER A 612 -64.40 39.30 -18.64
CA SER A 612 -63.74 38.22 -17.89
C SER A 612 -62.24 38.13 -18.19
N LEU A 613 -61.82 38.25 -19.46
CA LEU A 613 -60.41 38.27 -19.84
C LEU A 613 -59.67 39.47 -19.22
N SER A 614 -60.28 40.65 -19.26
CA SER A 614 -59.68 41.87 -18.71
C SER A 614 -59.55 41.80 -17.18
N GLU A 615 -60.56 41.27 -16.50
CA GLU A 615 -60.52 41.01 -15.05
C GLU A 615 -59.41 40.02 -14.68
N ASN A 616 -59.31 38.90 -15.41
CA ASN A 616 -58.26 37.91 -15.22
C ASN A 616 -56.86 38.49 -15.46
N LEU A 617 -56.69 39.33 -16.49
CA LEU A 617 -55.41 39.99 -16.77
C LEU A 617 -55.03 41.01 -15.71
N LEU A 618 -56.01 41.76 -15.18
CA LEU A 618 -55.77 42.72 -14.11
C LEU A 618 -55.31 42.00 -12.83
N LEU A 619 -56.01 40.94 -12.42
CA LEU A 619 -55.63 40.14 -11.25
C LEU A 619 -54.23 39.54 -11.40
N LEU A 620 -53.94 38.95 -12.56
CA LEU A 620 -52.64 38.35 -12.88
C LEU A 620 -51.52 39.39 -12.84
N LEU A 621 -51.73 40.58 -13.41
CA LEU A 621 -50.72 41.64 -13.41
C LEU A 621 -50.52 42.23 -12.02
N ASP A 622 -51.59 42.37 -11.23
CA ASP A 622 -51.49 42.85 -9.86
C ASP A 622 -50.67 41.87 -9.00
N ASP A 623 -50.93 40.57 -9.11
CA ASP A 623 -50.17 39.53 -8.42
C ASP A 623 -48.69 39.48 -8.84
N LEU A 624 -48.37 39.79 -10.10
CA LEU A 624 -47.01 39.77 -10.66
C LEU A 624 -46.22 41.06 -10.42
N LEU A 625 -46.90 42.21 -10.29
CA LEU A 625 -46.28 43.53 -10.12
C LEU A 625 -46.23 43.97 -8.66
N THR A 626 -47.04 43.39 -7.78
CA THR A 626 -47.02 43.72 -6.36
C THR A 626 -45.81 43.05 -5.70
N PRO A 627 -44.80 43.80 -5.21
CA PRO A 627 -43.76 43.20 -4.40
C PRO A 627 -44.43 42.63 -3.17
N ALA A 628 -44.34 41.32 -2.95
CA ALA A 628 -44.90 40.64 -1.80
C ALA A 628 -44.50 41.36 -0.50
N VAL A 629 -45.37 42.22 0.01
CA VAL A 629 -45.30 42.73 1.37
C VAL A 629 -45.68 41.53 2.23
N THR A 630 -44.65 40.96 2.83
CA THR A 630 -44.69 39.97 3.92
C THR A 630 -46.06 39.86 4.60
N HIS A 631 -46.80 38.79 4.31
CA HIS A 631 -47.86 38.32 5.20
C HIS A 631 -47.21 37.78 6.48
N GLN A 632 -47.10 38.64 7.49
CA GLN A 632 -47.10 38.17 8.87
C GLN A 632 -48.53 37.71 9.18
N HIS A 633 -48.68 36.43 9.48
CA HIS A 633 -49.91 35.85 10.00
C HIS A 633 -50.42 36.66 11.19
N THR A 634 -51.59 37.29 11.03
CA THR A 634 -52.42 37.70 12.17
C THR A 634 -53.71 36.90 12.06
N GLU A 635 -53.84 35.90 12.91
CA GLU A 635 -55.07 35.12 13.09
C GLU A 635 -56.19 36.05 13.57
N HIS A 636 -57.25 36.22 12.77
CA HIS A 636 -58.50 36.81 13.25
C HIS A 636 -59.33 35.73 13.95
N LYS A 637 -59.35 35.79 15.29
CA LYS A 637 -60.37 35.15 16.12
C LYS A 637 -61.76 35.70 15.78
N ALA A 638 -62.67 34.78 15.43
CA ALA A 638 -64.09 35.04 15.27
C ALA A 638 -64.72 35.54 16.59
N VAL A 639 -65.44 36.66 16.51
CA VAL A 639 -66.33 37.15 17.55
C VAL A 639 -67.66 36.41 17.42
N THR A 640 -67.94 35.50 18.36
CA THR A 640 -69.25 34.90 18.57
C THR A 640 -70.19 35.91 19.23
N MET A 641 -71.31 36.20 18.57
CA MET A 641 -72.45 36.90 19.15
C MET A 641 -73.17 35.96 20.13
N GLU A 642 -73.24 36.34 21.41
CA GLU A 642 -74.20 35.78 22.36
C GLU A 642 -75.45 36.65 22.41
N THR A 643 -76.57 36.01 22.08
CA THR A 643 -77.93 36.49 22.28
C THR A 643 -78.32 36.38 23.76
N GLY A 644 -78.43 37.51 24.45
CA GLY A 644 -79.05 37.63 25.77
C GLY A 644 -80.47 38.17 25.65
N ALA A 645 -81.46 37.29 25.75
CA ALA A 645 -82.86 37.65 25.92
C ALA A 645 -83.18 37.69 27.42
N GLU A 646 -83.61 38.85 27.94
CA GLU A 646 -84.38 38.89 29.19
C GLU A 646 -85.21 40.18 29.30
N LYS A 647 -86.53 40.02 29.33
CA LYS A 647 -87.50 41.00 29.80
C LYS A 647 -88.38 40.31 30.83
N GLY A 648 -88.39 40.82 32.06
CA GLY A 648 -89.36 40.41 33.08
C GLY A 648 -89.18 41.15 34.41
N ARG A 649 -90.01 42.18 34.63
CA ARG A 649 -90.18 42.92 35.90
C ARG A 649 -90.76 42.02 37.01
N GLY A 650 -90.43 42.32 38.27
CA GLY A 650 -91.30 42.00 39.40
C GLY A 650 -90.66 42.20 40.78
N SER A 651 -91.09 43.27 41.45
CA SER A 651 -90.99 43.59 42.90
C SER A 651 -89.62 43.90 43.50
#